data_AF-A0A970MCB8-F1
#
_entry.id   AF-A0A970MCB8-F1
#
_cell.length_a   1.000
_cell.length_b   1.000
_cell.length_c   1.000
_cell.angle_alpha   90.00
_cell.angle_beta   90.00
_cell.angle_gamma   90.00
#
_symmetry.space_group_name_H-M   'P 1'
#
loop_
_entity.id
_entity.type
_entity.pdbx_description
1 polymer ?
#
loop_
_entity_poly.entity_id
_entity_poly.type
_entity_poly.pdbx_seq_one_letter_code
_entity_poly.pdbx_strand_id
1 'polypeptide(L)'
;MYIRKVLLFILVIVLTFGMPSHANEAAPPTPAQNDLRGVWVATAANADYPQKPTINPEVLKAEAVKILDNAKKIGLNTIIIQVRPAADAIYPSKYFPWSRFLTGGEGLQPEQGFDPLAFWVEQAHLRDMALHAWITPFRVTKKASSEPDHHFSSLAPSNPAKIHQDWVIRHSDGNLYFNPGIPEVRKLILDSTLEIIHEYDIDGIHFDGFFYPGKSFQDQSTYMQHRKGNESIENWRRNNVNSLISEVSAAIKASGKNIRFGISPFGIWANRSSNALGSATAGQESYHHQYADSLQWIQNETIDYIAPQVFWNIGYTIADYKKLSEWWINAVSGTNVDLYIGHAAYKAGNKDLKSPWYGTAEIERQLIYNRCTPEIKGSILSSSSSLLKNAALSEAIRTLYQNPDQYRVEIPVSLSRPLEDLRTSYSRFYLNGASDPEKPLYLNGEPVTNRSKQGYFGVLVPLSEGANTFTVTQGTSQDTRTVYRTTSEPLKPMDSADIIKSSVFPQSQEYRSPGEKITLSCKAPVGSEVTVDINGQKLKMVSGKSDYRSGLYPVTYTCTYTLPSFTGAPRVVDLGAPVYTMNYKGNVITRKAPAHIGVIMEGAPYYAKVAGDMIYTYAVPNTDGGGVHELYGGMVDFITGMTGNYARLSTGQYVKKSAVKISSERTEKPIIKSSEYITGEKWDVLKLNIEASPASYITSDGKIFNIHISAGSTSKQPVLPDNRLFSSIEMSAKKNTTQYTLSLKESRNIEGYYMEKTADGLEIHFKHRIYAKEGEKPLSGITIMVDPGHGGSETGAIGPLGLDYAEKDMNLDNSFKLKAELESLGAKVLMTRTTDIDLSLNDRLAASKNAMPDMFISIHSNSMPDNVDISEYFGFSTYYREAHARFISEEMLDYVTTTLNRKNRGIHVKNFYVIRGTWTPSLLIECGFVPNPVEFEWLTDEREQQKLMKTIAESIVRYFSQ
;
A
#
# COMPACT_ATOMS: atom_id res chain seq x y z
N MET A 1 93.78 -14.39 -20.87
CA MET A 1 93.00 -13.67 -21.91
C MET A 1 92.35 -14.69 -22.81
N TYR A 2 91.02 -14.60 -22.98
CA TYR A 2 90.21 -15.18 -24.08
C TYR A 2 90.41 -16.69 -24.35
N ILE A 3 89.53 -17.63 -24.01
CA ILE A 3 88.10 -17.75 -24.34
C ILE A 3 87.56 -18.93 -23.50
N ARG A 4 86.46 -18.75 -22.77
CA ARG A 4 85.73 -19.85 -22.09
C ARG A 4 84.38 -20.08 -22.77
N LYS A 5 84.37 -21.06 -23.68
CA LYS A 5 83.25 -21.87 -24.20
C LYS A 5 83.94 -23.20 -24.52
N VAL A 6 83.63 -24.37 -23.97
CA VAL A 6 82.38 -25.11 -23.95
C VAL A 6 82.57 -26.23 -22.92
N LEU A 7 81.74 -26.28 -21.87
CA LEU A 7 81.45 -27.47 -21.04
C LEU A 7 80.37 -27.06 -20.03
N LEU A 8 79.14 -26.90 -20.53
CA LEU A 8 77.95 -26.77 -19.71
C LEU A 8 76.74 -27.19 -20.56
N PHE A 9 76.49 -28.48 -20.67
CA PHE A 9 75.16 -29.00 -20.99
C PHE A 9 75.12 -30.43 -20.48
N ILE A 10 74.04 -30.77 -19.76
CA ILE A 10 73.73 -32.08 -19.15
C ILE A 10 74.35 -32.29 -17.74
N LEU A 11 73.91 -31.48 -16.77
CA LEU A 11 73.58 -31.94 -15.40
C LEU A 11 72.82 -30.85 -14.59
N VAL A 12 71.68 -30.36 -15.09
CA VAL A 12 70.69 -29.62 -14.26
C VAL A 12 69.29 -29.89 -14.80
N ILE A 13 68.75 -31.07 -14.46
CA ILE A 13 67.32 -31.35 -14.36
C ILE A 13 67.23 -32.13 -13.04
N VAL A 14 66.32 -31.71 -12.15
CA VAL A 14 66.22 -32.07 -10.70
C VAL A 14 66.92 -31.06 -9.78
N LEU A 15 66.30 -29.89 -9.61
CA LEU A 15 66.18 -29.09 -8.36
C LEU A 15 65.67 -27.69 -8.71
N THR A 16 64.41 -27.62 -9.12
CA THR A 16 63.62 -26.38 -9.16
C THR A 16 62.24 -26.68 -8.57
N PHE A 17 62.21 -26.99 -7.27
CA PHE A 17 61.09 -26.62 -6.42
C PHE A 17 61.51 -25.29 -5.78
N GLY A 18 61.01 -24.19 -6.34
CA GLY A 18 61.20 -22.86 -5.79
C GLY A 18 60.63 -22.80 -4.38
N MET A 19 61.43 -22.28 -3.46
CA MET A 19 60.93 -21.70 -2.22
C MET A 19 59.95 -20.57 -2.59
N PRO A 20 58.75 -20.51 -1.99
CA PRO A 20 57.89 -19.36 -2.17
C PRO A 20 58.59 -18.14 -1.55
N SER A 21 58.91 -17.16 -2.39
CA SER A 21 59.14 -15.80 -1.93
C SER A 21 57.90 -15.35 -1.15
N HIS A 22 58.07 -14.99 0.12
CA HIS A 22 57.07 -14.27 0.90
C HIS A 22 56.83 -12.89 0.26
N ALA A 23 56.02 -12.87 -0.79
CA ALA A 23 55.18 -11.73 -1.07
C ALA A 23 54.13 -11.72 0.03
N ASN A 24 53.92 -10.57 0.68
CA ASN A 24 52.78 -10.32 1.54
C ASN A 24 51.50 -10.66 0.75
N GLU A 25 50.98 -11.87 0.92
CA GLU A 25 49.56 -12.13 0.69
C GLU A 25 48.83 -11.22 1.66
N ALA A 26 48.17 -10.19 1.12
CA ALA A 26 47.15 -9.49 1.85
C ALA A 26 46.21 -10.57 2.41
N ALA A 27 46.06 -10.56 3.74
CA ALA A 27 45.18 -11.49 4.44
C ALA A 27 43.83 -11.57 3.72
N PRO A 28 43.20 -12.76 3.64
CA PRO A 28 41.86 -12.88 3.08
C PRO A 28 40.95 -11.86 3.78
N PRO A 29 40.05 -11.16 3.05
CA PRO A 29 39.20 -10.15 3.65
C PRO A 29 38.45 -10.77 4.82
N THR A 30 38.69 -10.20 6.00
CA THR A 30 38.07 -10.62 7.25
C THR A 30 36.55 -10.47 7.09
N PRO A 31 35.72 -11.44 7.54
CA PRO A 31 34.27 -11.32 7.42
C PRO A 31 33.76 -10.04 8.12
N ALA A 32 33.10 -9.17 7.35
CA ALA A 32 32.34 -7.96 7.73
C ALA A 32 32.84 -7.16 8.95
N GLN A 33 33.77 -6.23 8.72
CA GLN A 33 34.32 -5.30 9.71
C GLN A 33 33.39 -4.11 10.08
N ASN A 34 32.09 -4.14 9.73
CA ASN A 34 31.21 -2.95 9.72
C ASN A 34 30.01 -2.98 10.70
N ASP A 35 29.95 -3.91 11.66
CA ASP A 35 28.83 -4.04 12.63
C ASP A 35 29.18 -3.37 13.98
N LEU A 36 28.54 -2.24 14.31
CA LEU A 36 28.73 -1.58 15.61
C LEU A 36 28.04 -2.38 16.72
N ARG A 37 28.79 -2.71 17.77
CA ARG A 37 28.33 -3.47 18.95
C ARG A 37 28.60 -2.65 20.20
N GLY A 38 27.69 -1.73 20.46
CA GLY A 38 27.83 -0.71 21.49
C GLY A 38 27.18 -1.06 22.82
N VAL A 39 27.61 -0.39 23.87
CA VAL A 39 26.91 -0.35 25.17
C VAL A 39 26.97 1.04 25.76
N TRP A 40 25.83 1.50 26.29
CA TRP A 40 25.78 2.74 27.06
C TRP A 40 26.27 2.52 28.50
N VAL A 41 27.07 3.47 28.97
CA VAL A 41 27.53 3.59 30.36
C VAL A 41 27.05 4.94 30.90
N ALA A 42 25.91 4.93 31.59
CA ALA A 42 25.30 6.12 32.17
C ALA A 42 25.94 6.49 33.51
N THR A 43 26.28 7.77 33.67
CA THR A 43 26.85 8.31 34.92
C THR A 43 25.81 9.06 35.74
N ALA A 44 24.76 9.60 35.09
CA ALA A 44 23.65 10.24 35.77
C ALA A 44 23.03 9.30 36.81
N ALA A 45 22.87 9.80 38.04
CA ALA A 45 22.36 9.05 39.20
C ALA A 45 23.11 7.73 39.48
N ASN A 46 24.39 7.64 39.09
CA ASN A 46 25.23 6.46 39.30
C ASN A 46 24.62 5.18 38.71
N ALA A 47 23.90 5.30 37.58
CA ALA A 47 23.17 4.20 36.97
C ALA A 47 24.10 3.05 36.53
N ASP A 48 25.28 3.38 35.99
CA ASP A 48 26.31 2.41 35.61
C ASP A 48 27.69 2.71 36.18
N TYR A 49 28.12 3.98 36.18
CA TYR A 49 29.47 4.36 36.61
C TYR A 49 29.53 5.75 37.27
N PRO A 50 30.30 5.92 38.36
CA PRO A 50 30.75 4.86 39.26
C PRO A 50 29.55 4.28 40.02
N GLN A 51 29.68 3.09 40.62
CA GLN A 51 28.60 2.47 41.40
C GLN A 51 28.19 3.32 42.60
N LYS A 52 29.17 4.00 43.20
CA LYS A 52 28.99 5.01 44.24
C LYS A 52 29.95 6.16 43.98
N PRO A 53 29.54 7.42 44.24
CA PRO A 53 30.46 8.53 44.11
C PRO A 53 31.67 8.37 45.04
N THR A 54 32.86 8.69 44.54
CA THR A 54 34.13 8.57 45.27
C THR A 54 35.19 9.49 44.68
N ILE A 55 36.08 9.99 45.52
CA ILE A 55 37.26 10.76 45.08
C ILE A 55 38.49 9.87 44.84
N ASN A 56 38.43 8.58 45.20
CA ASN A 56 39.56 7.66 45.11
C ASN A 56 39.77 7.15 43.66
N PRO A 57 40.89 7.49 43.00
CA PRO A 57 41.17 7.09 41.62
C PRO A 57 41.22 5.58 41.42
N GLU A 58 41.72 4.82 42.38
CA GLU A 58 41.89 3.37 42.23
C GLU A 58 40.54 2.64 42.16
N VAL A 59 39.53 3.14 42.86
CA VAL A 59 38.15 2.62 42.75
C VAL A 59 37.57 2.94 41.37
N LEU A 60 37.72 4.20 40.92
CA LEU A 60 37.23 4.66 39.63
C LEU A 60 37.88 3.91 38.45
N LYS A 61 39.19 3.66 38.52
CA LYS A 61 39.93 2.88 37.51
C LYS A 61 39.50 1.42 37.50
N ALA A 62 39.40 0.78 38.67
CA ALA A 62 39.01 -0.62 38.78
C ALA A 62 37.58 -0.87 38.23
N GLU A 63 36.64 0.03 38.51
CA GLU A 63 35.29 -0.06 37.96
C GLU A 63 35.24 0.15 36.44
N ALA A 64 36.02 1.12 35.92
CA ALA A 64 36.12 1.36 34.48
C ALA A 64 36.68 0.13 33.73
N VAL A 65 37.81 -0.42 34.23
CA VAL A 65 38.43 -1.63 33.69
C VAL A 65 37.45 -2.81 33.71
N LYS A 66 36.70 -2.99 34.80
CA LYS A 66 35.71 -4.06 34.92
C LYS A 66 34.60 -3.95 33.87
N ILE A 67 34.11 -2.75 33.58
CA ILE A 67 33.09 -2.51 32.56
C ILE A 67 33.66 -2.83 31.17
N LEU A 68 34.86 -2.34 30.87
CA LEU A 68 35.55 -2.56 29.60
C LEU A 68 35.86 -4.05 29.33
N ASP A 69 36.41 -4.74 30.33
CA ASP A 69 36.71 -6.18 30.24
C ASP A 69 35.43 -7.00 30.00
N ASN A 70 34.34 -6.64 30.69
CA ASN A 70 33.07 -7.32 30.50
C ASN A 70 32.50 -7.07 29.10
N ALA A 71 32.56 -5.84 28.59
CA ALA A 71 32.12 -5.51 27.24
C ALA A 71 32.93 -6.26 26.17
N LYS A 72 34.26 -6.27 26.28
CA LYS A 72 35.14 -7.03 25.38
C LYS A 72 34.85 -8.53 25.44
N LYS A 73 34.64 -9.10 26.64
CA LYS A 73 34.30 -10.51 26.83
C LYS A 73 32.99 -10.91 26.14
N ILE A 74 32.00 -10.01 26.11
CA ILE A 74 30.72 -10.22 25.42
C ILE A 74 30.87 -10.10 23.89
N GLY A 75 31.97 -9.52 23.40
CA GLY A 75 32.20 -9.27 21.97
C GLY A 75 31.71 -7.90 21.49
N LEU A 76 31.51 -6.95 22.42
CA LEU A 76 31.24 -5.56 22.11
C LEU A 76 32.52 -4.84 21.66
N ASN A 77 32.38 -3.85 20.78
CA ASN A 77 33.50 -3.11 20.18
C ASN A 77 33.40 -1.58 20.40
N THR A 78 32.34 -1.08 21.06
CA THR A 78 32.17 0.35 21.32
C THR A 78 31.63 0.62 22.73
N ILE A 79 32.26 1.53 23.47
CA ILE A 79 31.73 2.10 24.71
C ILE A 79 31.15 3.48 24.42
N ILE A 80 29.95 3.74 24.91
CA ILE A 80 29.32 5.07 24.86
C ILE A 80 29.13 5.55 26.31
N ILE A 81 30.08 6.33 26.83
CA ILE A 81 30.10 6.75 28.24
C ILE A 81 29.60 8.18 28.42
N GLN A 82 28.69 8.37 29.37
CA GLN A 82 28.14 9.68 29.69
C GLN A 82 29.16 10.56 30.40
N VAL A 83 29.83 11.43 29.66
CA VAL A 83 30.84 12.34 30.22
C VAL A 83 30.23 13.62 30.80
N ARG A 84 29.01 13.97 30.37
CA ARG A 84 28.29 15.17 30.80
C ARG A 84 26.82 14.87 31.10
N PRO A 85 26.50 14.44 32.34
CA PRO A 85 25.15 14.00 32.71
C PRO A 85 24.17 15.13 33.05
N ALA A 86 24.60 16.22 33.68
CA ALA A 86 23.71 17.30 34.14
C ALA A 86 24.47 18.64 34.38
N ALA A 87 24.84 19.36 33.31
CA ALA A 87 25.59 20.62 33.38
C ALA A 87 26.85 20.55 34.26
N ASP A 88 27.53 19.43 34.17
CA ASP A 88 28.75 19.06 34.87
C ASP A 88 29.58 18.14 33.97
N ALA A 89 30.80 17.80 34.41
CA ALA A 89 31.74 16.97 33.64
C ALA A 89 32.43 15.93 34.54
N ILE A 90 32.62 14.71 34.03
CA ILE A 90 33.44 13.67 34.71
C ILE A 90 34.94 13.80 34.35
N TYR A 91 35.34 14.91 33.76
CA TYR A 91 36.68 15.22 33.29
C TYR A 91 37.03 16.68 33.62
N PRO A 92 38.32 17.08 33.64
CA PRO A 92 38.71 18.47 33.83
C PRO A 92 38.16 19.36 32.70
N SER A 93 37.22 20.25 33.02
CA SER A 93 36.61 21.17 32.04
C SER A 93 36.80 22.63 32.43
N LYS A 94 37.03 23.47 31.41
CA LYS A 94 37.07 24.94 31.50
C LYS A 94 35.65 25.54 31.60
N TYR A 95 34.63 24.79 31.18
CA TYR A 95 33.24 25.26 31.09
C TYR A 95 32.34 24.72 32.20
N PHE A 96 32.56 23.48 32.63
CA PHE A 96 31.66 22.78 33.56
C PHE A 96 32.39 22.31 34.81
N PRO A 97 31.75 22.38 36.00
CA PRO A 97 32.32 21.85 37.21
C PRO A 97 32.38 20.32 37.18
N TRP A 98 33.23 19.75 38.03
CA TRP A 98 33.27 18.30 38.26
C TRP A 98 31.90 17.74 38.66
N SER A 99 31.54 16.60 38.09
CA SER A 99 30.24 15.99 38.31
C SER A 99 30.08 15.46 39.73
N ARG A 100 28.95 15.80 40.35
CA ARG A 100 28.53 15.23 41.63
C ARG A 100 28.36 13.70 41.55
N PHE A 101 28.02 13.17 40.38
CA PHE A 101 27.84 11.72 40.22
C PHE A 101 29.18 10.98 40.25
N LEU A 102 30.29 11.66 39.95
CA LEU A 102 31.61 11.08 40.04
C LEU A 102 32.11 11.06 41.51
N THR A 103 32.07 12.19 42.20
CA THR A 103 32.79 12.39 43.48
C THR A 103 31.90 12.60 44.70
N GLY A 104 30.59 12.80 44.51
CA GLY A 104 29.60 13.01 45.56
C GLY A 104 29.32 14.48 45.87
N GLY A 105 30.13 15.39 45.33
CA GLY A 105 29.94 16.84 45.42
C GLY A 105 30.25 17.52 44.09
N GLU A 106 29.39 18.44 43.65
CA GLU A 106 29.63 19.16 42.41
C GLU A 106 30.81 20.13 42.56
N GLY A 107 31.71 20.15 41.58
CA GLY A 107 32.95 20.91 41.60
C GLY A 107 34.09 20.23 42.39
N LEU A 108 33.82 19.11 43.07
CA LEU A 108 34.85 18.34 43.77
C LEU A 108 35.57 17.40 42.79
N GLN A 109 36.87 17.59 42.63
CA GLN A 109 37.71 16.78 41.74
C GLN A 109 38.15 15.45 42.39
N PRO A 110 38.49 14.42 41.60
CA PRO A 110 39.19 13.22 42.09
C PRO A 110 40.56 13.55 42.72
N GLU A 111 41.02 12.69 43.63
CA GLU A 111 42.36 12.82 44.23
C GLU A 111 43.46 12.62 43.18
N GLN A 112 44.68 13.05 43.52
CA GLN A 112 45.90 12.81 42.72
C GLN A 112 45.84 13.37 41.29
N GLY A 113 44.92 14.29 41.00
CA GLY A 113 44.76 14.88 39.67
C GLY A 113 44.26 13.88 38.62
N PHE A 114 43.57 12.82 39.03
CA PHE A 114 43.07 11.80 38.12
C PHE A 114 42.03 12.38 37.13
N ASP A 115 42.30 12.20 35.84
CA ASP A 115 41.36 12.47 34.75
C ASP A 115 40.68 11.16 34.30
N PRO A 116 39.39 10.97 34.65
CA PRO A 116 38.68 9.76 34.27
C PRO A 116 38.52 9.58 32.77
N LEU A 117 38.23 10.64 32.00
CA LEU A 117 37.96 10.49 30.56
C LEU A 117 39.22 10.09 29.80
N ALA A 118 40.37 10.69 30.13
CA ALA A 118 41.66 10.26 29.56
C ALA A 118 41.92 8.77 29.82
N PHE A 119 41.67 8.31 31.05
CA PHE A 119 41.84 6.90 31.42
C PHE A 119 40.86 5.98 30.67
N TRP A 120 39.60 6.38 30.53
CA TRP A 120 38.59 5.61 29.79
C TRP A 120 38.96 5.44 28.31
N VAL A 121 39.43 6.51 27.66
CA VAL A 121 39.91 6.48 26.27
C VAL A 121 41.07 5.50 26.13
N GLU A 122 42.13 5.69 26.93
CA GLU A 122 43.31 4.82 26.90
C GLU A 122 42.95 3.35 27.10
N GLN A 123 42.13 3.05 28.11
CA GLN A 123 41.77 1.67 28.44
C GLN A 123 40.81 1.02 27.43
N ALA A 124 39.97 1.80 26.75
CA ALA A 124 39.13 1.30 25.67
C ALA A 124 39.96 0.95 24.44
N HIS A 125 40.87 1.85 24.03
CA HIS A 125 41.76 1.63 22.89
C HIS A 125 42.72 0.45 23.09
N LEU A 126 43.25 0.26 24.31
CA LEU A 126 44.05 -0.93 24.66
C LEU A 126 43.30 -2.26 24.48
N ARG A 127 41.97 -2.22 24.36
CA ARG A 127 41.11 -3.38 24.12
C ARG A 127 40.53 -3.40 22.71
N ASP A 128 41.05 -2.60 21.78
CA ASP A 128 40.52 -2.41 20.43
C ASP A 128 39.03 -2.03 20.44
N MET A 129 38.63 -1.16 21.37
CA MET A 129 37.26 -0.67 21.47
C MET A 129 37.23 0.83 21.20
N ALA A 130 36.28 1.26 20.37
CA ALA A 130 35.99 2.68 20.19
C ALA A 130 35.33 3.27 21.45
N LEU A 131 35.60 4.53 21.76
CA LEU A 131 34.95 5.28 22.81
C LEU A 131 34.24 6.51 22.27
N HIS A 132 32.92 6.55 22.45
CA HIS A 132 32.10 7.72 22.17
C HIS A 132 31.78 8.48 23.47
N ALA A 133 32.12 9.76 23.52
CA ALA A 133 31.79 10.63 24.63
C ALA A 133 30.33 11.08 24.54
N TRP A 134 29.51 10.66 25.51
CA TRP A 134 28.10 10.98 25.57
C TRP A 134 27.81 12.24 26.40
N ILE A 135 27.10 13.17 25.79
CA ILE A 135 26.67 14.45 26.37
C ILE A 135 25.14 14.50 26.43
N THR A 136 24.60 14.91 27.58
CA THR A 136 23.20 15.34 27.73
C THR A 136 23.16 16.88 27.64
N PRO A 137 22.73 17.49 26.52
CA PRO A 137 23.03 18.90 26.22
C PRO A 137 22.45 19.91 27.22
N PHE A 138 21.16 19.79 27.54
CA PHE A 138 20.43 20.88 28.20
C PHE A 138 20.03 20.59 29.64
N ARG A 139 20.28 19.39 30.15
CA ARG A 139 19.95 19.06 31.54
C ARG A 139 20.90 19.77 32.49
N VAL A 140 20.37 20.44 33.51
CA VAL A 140 21.16 21.07 34.58
C VAL A 140 21.08 20.28 35.88
N THR A 141 19.90 19.76 36.23
CA THR A 141 19.74 18.89 37.40
C THR A 141 19.04 17.59 37.02
N LYS A 142 19.32 16.53 37.78
CA LYS A 142 18.61 15.25 37.69
C LYS A 142 18.21 14.79 39.08
N LYS A 143 16.92 14.57 39.27
CA LYS A 143 16.37 13.97 40.50
C LYS A 143 16.90 12.58 40.80
N ALA A 144 17.69 12.47 41.86
CA ALA A 144 17.88 11.22 42.59
C ALA A 144 16.70 11.02 43.56
N SER A 145 16.30 9.77 43.81
CA SER A 145 15.11 9.42 44.61
C SER A 145 15.16 9.89 46.08
N SER A 146 16.31 10.34 46.57
CA SER A 146 16.54 10.78 47.95
C SER A 146 16.77 12.29 48.13
N GLU A 147 16.71 13.10 47.06
CA GLU A 147 17.05 14.52 47.16
C GLU A 147 15.81 15.42 47.27
N PRO A 148 15.73 16.30 48.30
CA PRO A 148 14.51 17.04 48.58
C PRO A 148 14.25 18.23 47.66
N ASP A 149 15.23 18.88 47.00
CA ASP A 149 14.97 19.96 46.03
C ASP A 149 16.14 20.31 45.09
N HIS A 150 15.86 20.55 43.80
CA HIS A 150 16.82 20.99 42.77
C HIS A 150 16.80 22.52 42.56
N HIS A 151 17.54 23.22 43.41
CA HIS A 151 17.70 24.69 43.35
C HIS A 151 19.12 25.09 42.94
N PHE A 152 19.26 26.33 42.45
CA PHE A 152 20.56 26.94 42.13
C PHE A 152 21.57 26.92 43.30
N SER A 153 21.08 26.92 44.55
CA SER A 153 21.92 26.83 45.74
C SER A 153 22.70 25.50 45.82
N SER A 154 22.17 24.44 45.21
CA SER A 154 22.80 23.11 45.16
C SER A 154 23.89 22.98 44.08
N LEU A 155 24.05 23.99 43.21
CA LEU A 155 25.05 23.99 42.14
C LEU A 155 26.37 24.60 42.61
N ALA A 156 27.49 24.17 42.02
CA ALA A 156 28.79 24.77 42.29
C ALA A 156 28.82 26.26 41.88
N PRO A 157 29.59 27.14 42.55
CA PRO A 157 29.72 28.55 42.17
C PRO A 157 30.15 28.77 40.71
N SER A 158 30.95 27.85 40.15
CA SER A 158 31.42 27.88 38.77
C SER A 158 30.42 27.29 37.76
N ASN A 159 29.29 26.74 38.20
CA ASN A 159 28.31 26.16 37.26
C ASN A 159 27.69 27.26 36.38
N PRO A 160 27.72 27.14 35.05
CA PRO A 160 27.13 28.14 34.15
C PRO A 160 25.65 28.43 34.43
N ALA A 161 24.87 27.44 34.86
CA ALA A 161 23.47 27.61 35.24
C ALA A 161 23.29 28.45 36.52
N LYS A 162 24.30 28.51 37.39
CA LYS A 162 24.29 29.36 38.60
C LYS A 162 24.75 30.78 38.29
N ILE A 163 25.71 30.93 37.39
CA ILE A 163 26.24 32.22 36.91
C ILE A 163 25.19 32.94 36.05
N HIS A 164 24.55 32.20 35.14
CA HIS A 164 23.54 32.69 34.20
C HIS A 164 22.17 32.05 34.49
N GLN A 165 21.53 32.45 35.59
CA GLN A 165 20.22 31.92 35.97
C GLN A 165 19.13 32.28 34.95
N ASP A 166 19.31 33.36 34.19
CA ASP A 166 18.46 33.78 33.08
C ASP A 166 18.48 32.79 31.90
N TRP A 167 19.48 31.90 31.83
CA TRP A 167 19.55 30.85 30.82
C TRP A 167 18.72 29.61 31.17
N VAL A 168 18.16 29.55 32.37
CA VAL A 168 17.66 28.31 32.97
C VAL A 168 16.16 28.36 33.21
N ILE A 169 15.47 27.29 32.84
CA ILE A 169 14.05 27.08 33.10
C ILE A 169 13.88 25.95 34.11
N ARG A 170 13.09 26.20 35.16
CA ARG A 170 12.61 25.16 36.06
C ARG A 170 11.36 24.52 35.46
N HIS A 171 11.44 23.23 35.15
CA HIS A 171 10.35 22.49 34.56
C HIS A 171 9.46 21.83 35.63
N SER A 172 8.26 21.41 35.24
CA SER A 172 7.24 20.87 36.17
C SER A 172 7.63 19.53 36.82
N ASP A 173 8.63 18.83 36.27
CA ASP A 173 9.20 17.62 36.87
C ASP A 173 10.18 17.92 38.03
N GLY A 174 10.40 19.22 38.31
CA GLY A 174 11.24 19.71 39.40
C GLY A 174 12.71 19.88 39.03
N ASN A 175 13.12 19.56 37.79
CA ASN A 175 14.50 19.76 37.34
C ASN A 175 14.72 21.13 36.68
N LEU A 176 15.98 21.55 36.63
CA LEU A 176 16.46 22.72 35.91
C LEU A 176 17.02 22.29 34.54
N TYR A 177 16.75 23.11 33.53
CA TYR A 177 17.21 22.91 32.15
C TYR A 177 17.72 24.21 31.57
N PHE A 178 18.80 24.16 30.81
CA PHE A 178 19.17 25.27 29.94
C PHE A 178 18.10 25.45 28.85
N ASN A 179 17.81 26.71 28.50
CA ASN A 179 16.86 27.04 27.46
C ASN A 179 17.51 26.97 26.07
N PRO A 180 17.15 26.00 25.20
CA PRO A 180 17.79 25.84 23.88
C PRO A 180 17.57 27.03 22.93
N GLY A 181 16.56 27.87 23.22
CA GLY A 181 16.25 29.07 22.44
C GLY A 181 17.27 30.21 22.58
N ILE A 182 18.13 30.15 23.59
CA ILE A 182 19.16 31.17 23.84
C ILE A 182 20.43 30.81 23.05
N PRO A 183 20.90 31.66 22.11
CA PRO A 183 22.10 31.39 21.32
C PRO A 183 23.36 31.11 22.17
N GLU A 184 23.54 31.83 23.27
CA GLU A 184 24.66 31.68 24.19
C GLU A 184 24.67 30.31 24.88
N VAL A 185 23.49 29.75 25.17
CA VAL A 185 23.36 28.37 25.67
C VAL A 185 23.85 27.37 24.60
N ARG A 186 23.40 27.50 23.35
CA ARG A 186 23.87 26.61 22.27
C ARG A 186 25.37 26.73 22.05
N LYS A 187 25.91 27.96 22.11
CA LYS A 187 27.35 28.21 22.04
C LYS A 187 28.11 27.55 23.18
N LEU A 188 27.62 27.63 24.42
CA LEU A 188 28.23 26.96 25.57
C LEU A 188 28.32 25.43 25.33
N ILE A 189 27.26 24.81 24.81
CA ILE A 189 27.25 23.37 24.51
C ILE A 189 28.22 23.03 23.36
N LEU A 190 28.25 23.85 22.31
CA LEU A 190 29.19 23.70 21.21
C LEU A 190 30.65 23.78 21.68
N ASP A 191 31.01 24.85 22.39
CA ASP A 191 32.38 25.13 22.84
C ASP A 191 32.89 24.02 23.77
N SER A 192 32.03 23.53 24.66
CA SER A 192 32.36 22.44 25.59
C SER A 192 32.37 21.06 24.92
N THR A 193 31.69 20.88 23.79
CA THR A 193 31.84 19.68 22.95
C THR A 193 33.19 19.71 22.23
N LEU A 194 33.59 20.87 21.72
CA LEU A 194 34.90 21.09 21.10
C LEU A 194 36.05 20.92 22.09
N GLU A 195 35.87 21.28 23.37
CA GLU A 195 36.83 20.97 24.42
C GLU A 195 37.14 19.47 24.46
N ILE A 196 36.12 18.61 24.47
CA ILE A 196 36.33 17.16 24.50
C ILE A 196 37.07 16.70 23.24
N ILE A 197 36.64 17.19 22.07
CA ILE A 197 37.25 16.86 20.78
C ILE A 197 38.73 17.26 20.73
N HIS A 198 39.11 18.38 21.32
CA HIS A 198 40.49 18.87 21.27
C HIS A 198 41.39 18.17 22.30
N GLU A 199 40.90 17.95 23.51
CA GLU A 199 41.71 17.49 24.64
C GLU A 199 41.80 15.94 24.73
N TYR A 200 40.88 15.19 24.09
CA TYR A 200 40.83 13.73 24.18
C TYR A 200 40.83 13.05 22.80
N ASP A 201 41.42 11.85 22.73
CA ASP A 201 41.45 10.99 21.54
C ASP A 201 40.19 10.10 21.47
N ILE A 202 39.02 10.73 21.42
CA ILE A 202 37.74 10.02 21.32
C ILE A 202 37.42 9.63 19.87
N ASP A 203 36.66 8.55 19.69
CA ASP A 203 36.24 8.08 18.36
C ASP A 203 34.90 8.69 17.92
N GLY A 204 34.11 9.20 18.88
CA GLY A 204 32.82 9.79 18.58
C GLY A 204 32.25 10.72 19.64
N ILE A 205 31.36 11.61 19.22
CA ILE A 205 30.45 12.37 20.08
C ILE A 205 29.06 11.73 19.98
N HIS A 206 28.43 11.52 21.13
CA HIS A 206 27.09 10.96 21.23
C HIS A 206 26.17 11.92 21.99
N PHE A 207 25.07 12.36 21.39
CA PHE A 207 23.99 13.00 22.15
C PHE A 207 22.88 11.99 22.43
N ASP A 208 22.28 12.08 23.61
CA ASP A 208 20.98 11.43 23.82
C ASP A 208 19.84 12.25 23.21
N GLY A 209 18.62 11.69 23.24
CA GLY A 209 17.41 12.35 22.76
C GLY A 209 16.76 13.33 23.74
N PHE A 210 17.38 13.63 24.89
CA PHE A 210 16.78 14.48 25.91
C PHE A 210 17.07 15.97 25.66
N PHE A 211 16.41 16.53 24.63
CA PHE A 211 16.51 17.95 24.30
C PHE A 211 15.58 18.80 25.19
N TYR A 212 14.32 19.01 24.78
CA TYR A 212 13.32 19.61 25.65
C TYR A 212 12.67 18.54 26.56
N PRO A 213 12.34 18.87 27.82
CA PRO A 213 11.78 17.90 28.77
C PRO A 213 10.29 17.60 28.54
N GLY A 214 9.60 18.39 27.71
CA GLY A 214 8.20 18.23 27.37
C GLY A 214 7.59 19.45 26.70
N LYS A 215 6.29 19.36 26.38
CA LYS A 215 5.54 20.46 25.74
C LYS A 215 5.43 21.71 26.61
N SER A 216 5.35 21.52 27.93
CA SER A 216 5.16 22.58 28.92
C SER A 216 6.48 23.22 29.35
N PHE A 217 7.17 23.85 28.41
CA PHE A 217 8.42 24.58 28.66
C PHE A 217 8.17 26.10 28.66
N GLN A 218 8.65 26.81 29.68
CA GLN A 218 8.32 28.24 29.90
C GLN A 218 9.30 29.19 29.18
N ASP A 219 9.40 29.08 27.86
CA ASP A 219 10.33 29.84 27.01
C ASP A 219 9.64 30.92 26.15
N GLN A 220 8.41 31.32 26.49
CA GLN A 220 7.62 32.26 25.68
C GLN A 220 8.32 33.61 25.49
N SER A 221 9.00 34.14 26.52
CA SER A 221 9.76 35.39 26.42
C SER A 221 10.94 35.24 25.45
N THR A 222 11.71 34.16 25.57
CA THR A 222 12.81 33.82 24.66
C THR A 222 12.32 33.62 23.23
N TYR A 223 11.19 32.94 23.04
CA TYR A 223 10.56 32.78 21.74
C TYR A 223 10.21 34.13 21.11
N MET A 224 9.57 35.04 21.86
CA MET A 224 9.23 36.37 21.36
C MET A 224 10.46 37.21 20.98
N GLN A 225 11.58 37.02 21.68
CA GLN A 225 12.83 37.73 21.44
C GLN A 225 13.63 37.18 20.25
N HIS A 226 13.65 35.86 20.06
CA HIS A 226 14.55 35.20 19.10
C HIS A 226 13.87 34.56 17.89
N ARG A 227 12.53 34.49 17.83
CA ARG A 227 11.82 33.93 16.67
C ARG A 227 12.11 34.72 15.39
N LYS A 228 12.22 34.01 14.27
CA LYS A 228 12.36 34.66 12.94
C LYS A 228 11.02 34.58 12.21
N GLY A 229 10.50 35.73 11.79
CA GLY A 229 9.21 35.80 11.10
C GLY A 229 8.04 35.27 11.94
N ASN A 230 7.12 34.56 11.30
CA ASN A 230 5.86 34.09 11.89
C ASN A 230 5.82 32.57 12.16
N GLU A 231 6.97 31.94 12.41
CA GLU A 231 7.01 30.51 12.75
C GLU A 231 6.31 30.21 14.09
N SER A 232 5.64 29.06 14.19
CA SER A 232 5.07 28.56 15.46
C SER A 232 6.15 28.26 16.49
N ILE A 233 5.84 28.34 17.80
CA ILE A 233 6.79 28.01 18.86
C ILE A 233 7.31 26.57 18.78
N GLU A 234 6.50 25.62 18.31
CA GLU A 234 6.90 24.22 18.15
C GLU A 234 7.97 24.04 17.06
N ASN A 235 7.80 24.71 15.92
CA ASN A 235 8.81 24.75 14.85
C ASN A 235 10.07 25.46 15.34
N TRP A 236 9.93 26.59 16.04
CA TRP A 236 11.07 27.31 16.61
C TRP A 236 11.87 26.45 17.59
N ARG A 237 11.20 25.68 18.47
CA ARG A 237 11.86 24.75 19.40
C ARG A 237 12.63 23.65 18.65
N ARG A 238 12.04 23.04 17.60
CA ARG A 238 12.75 22.09 16.74
C ARG A 238 13.97 22.74 16.08
N ASN A 239 13.79 23.94 15.53
CA ASN A 239 14.87 24.69 14.88
C ASN A 239 16.04 25.00 15.84
N ASN A 240 15.76 25.33 17.11
CA ASN A 240 16.82 25.53 18.10
C ASN A 240 17.68 24.26 18.30
N VAL A 241 17.06 23.09 18.35
CA VAL A 241 17.76 21.80 18.44
C VAL A 241 18.54 21.51 17.15
N ASN A 242 17.90 21.72 15.99
CA ASN A 242 18.52 21.52 14.68
C ASN A 242 19.75 22.42 14.48
N SER A 243 19.69 23.68 14.95
CA SER A 243 20.83 24.60 14.90
C SER A 243 22.01 24.08 15.72
N LEU A 244 21.78 23.64 16.97
CA LEU A 244 22.85 23.07 17.79
C LEU A 244 23.50 21.86 17.08
N ILE A 245 22.69 20.94 16.55
CA ILE A 245 23.18 19.73 15.89
C ILE A 245 23.99 20.09 14.64
N SER A 246 23.49 21.00 13.82
CA SER A 246 24.19 21.46 12.62
C SER A 246 25.50 22.20 12.95
N GLU A 247 25.50 23.03 13.99
CA GLU A 247 26.68 23.75 14.48
C GLU A 247 27.75 22.78 15.00
N VAL A 248 27.37 21.78 15.80
CA VAL A 248 28.27 20.72 16.30
C VAL A 248 28.83 19.89 15.14
N SER A 249 27.98 19.47 14.20
CA SER A 249 28.39 18.73 13.01
C SER A 249 29.42 19.50 12.18
N ALA A 250 29.16 20.78 11.91
CA ALA A 250 30.06 21.64 11.18
C ALA A 250 31.39 21.83 11.92
N ALA A 251 31.35 21.99 13.24
CA ALA A 251 32.54 22.18 14.05
C ALA A 251 33.41 20.91 14.16
N ILE A 252 32.79 19.73 14.25
CA ILE A 252 33.50 18.44 14.16
C ILE A 252 34.21 18.31 12.81
N LYS A 253 33.51 18.56 11.71
CA LYS A 253 34.09 18.54 10.36
C LYS A 253 35.24 19.55 10.22
N ALA A 254 35.11 20.74 10.79
CA ALA A 254 36.15 21.77 10.77
C ALA A 254 37.38 21.43 11.62
N SER A 255 37.26 20.56 12.63
CA SER A 255 38.40 20.11 13.44
C SER A 255 39.42 19.25 12.67
N GLY A 256 39.00 18.67 11.55
CA GLY A 256 39.81 17.75 10.74
C GLY A 256 40.09 16.39 11.39
N LYS A 257 39.54 16.12 12.59
CA LYS A 257 39.63 14.81 13.25
C LYS A 257 38.57 13.86 12.70
N ASN A 258 38.90 12.58 12.62
CA ASN A 258 37.97 11.52 12.19
C ASN A 258 37.07 11.08 13.35
N ILE A 259 36.19 11.97 13.81
CA ILE A 259 35.28 11.74 14.94
C ILE A 259 33.86 11.62 14.41
N ARG A 260 33.16 10.55 14.78
CA ARG A 260 31.75 10.35 14.38
C ARG A 260 30.81 11.11 15.30
N PHE A 261 29.83 11.79 14.75
CA PHE A 261 28.74 12.42 15.50
C PHE A 261 27.45 11.63 15.35
N GLY A 262 26.83 11.22 16.46
CA GLY A 262 25.51 10.61 16.38
C GLY A 262 24.63 10.86 17.58
N ILE A 263 23.36 10.52 17.41
CA ILE A 263 22.30 10.87 18.35
C ILE A 263 21.42 9.66 18.60
N SER A 264 21.05 9.42 19.85
CA SER A 264 20.08 8.40 20.26
C SER A 264 18.72 9.00 20.63
N PRO A 265 17.82 9.23 19.67
CA PRO A 265 16.48 9.75 19.96
C PRO A 265 15.58 8.67 20.56
N PHE A 266 14.40 9.09 21.02
CA PHE A 266 13.32 8.17 21.35
C PHE A 266 12.92 7.34 20.11
N GLY A 267 12.53 6.07 20.30
CA GLY A 267 12.30 5.14 19.19
C GLY A 267 11.11 5.49 18.28
N ILE A 268 10.23 6.38 18.69
CA ILE A 268 9.11 6.89 17.87
C ILE A 268 9.37 8.38 17.58
N TRP A 269 9.63 8.71 16.31
CA TRP A 269 9.72 10.11 15.86
C TRP A 269 8.34 10.79 15.90
N ALA A 270 7.38 10.24 15.15
CA ALA A 270 5.97 10.60 15.17
C ALA A 270 5.11 9.37 14.85
N ASN A 271 3.86 9.36 15.33
CA ASN A 271 2.86 8.35 14.96
C ASN A 271 2.24 8.73 13.60
N ARG A 272 1.84 7.73 12.80
CA ARG A 272 1.19 7.96 11.50
C ARG A 272 -0.11 8.76 11.61
N SER A 273 -0.82 8.64 12.73
CA SER A 273 -2.09 9.34 12.99
C SER A 273 -1.93 10.84 13.26
N SER A 274 -0.79 11.27 13.78
CA SER A 274 -0.45 12.67 14.08
C SER A 274 0.39 13.31 12.97
N ASN A 275 1.21 12.51 12.27
CA ASN A 275 2.04 12.94 11.17
C ASN A 275 2.06 11.85 10.09
N ALA A 276 1.69 12.18 8.85
CA ALA A 276 1.58 11.21 7.75
C ALA A 276 2.90 10.49 7.41
N LEU A 277 4.06 11.11 7.72
CA LEU A 277 5.38 10.51 7.57
C LEU A 277 5.75 9.58 8.73
N GLY A 278 4.94 9.55 9.80
CA GLY A 278 5.18 8.80 11.02
C GLY A 278 5.05 7.28 10.88
N SER A 279 5.56 6.58 11.88
CA SER A 279 5.51 5.13 11.95
C SER A 279 4.10 4.63 12.33
N ALA A 280 3.77 3.40 11.95
CA ALA A 280 2.49 2.75 12.32
C ALA A 280 2.47 2.36 13.81
N THR A 281 2.50 3.38 14.67
CA THR A 281 2.54 3.28 16.13
C THR A 281 1.54 4.24 16.77
N ALA A 282 1.38 4.14 18.09
CA ALA A 282 0.48 4.99 18.87
C ALA A 282 1.11 5.45 20.20
N GLY A 283 2.44 5.57 20.23
CA GLY A 283 3.21 5.90 21.43
C GLY A 283 3.52 7.39 21.58
N GLN A 284 4.40 7.72 22.53
CA GLN A 284 4.92 9.07 22.70
C GLN A 284 5.85 9.44 21.54
N GLU A 285 5.87 10.71 21.14
CA GLU A 285 6.53 11.15 19.90
C GLU A 285 7.64 12.14 20.19
N SER A 286 8.87 11.85 19.75
CA SER A 286 10.00 12.76 19.97
C SER A 286 9.81 14.10 19.26
N TYR A 287 9.21 14.09 18.07
CA TYR A 287 8.96 15.28 17.24
C TYR A 287 8.07 16.32 17.93
N HIS A 288 7.06 15.84 18.67
CA HIS A 288 6.07 16.71 19.34
C HIS A 288 6.36 16.94 20.83
N HIS A 289 7.00 15.98 21.51
CA HIS A 289 7.21 16.06 22.96
C HIS A 289 8.58 16.62 23.34
N GLN A 290 9.64 16.18 22.64
CA GLN A 290 11.03 16.59 22.92
C GLN A 290 11.55 17.61 21.91
N TYR A 291 10.75 17.93 20.89
CA TYR A 291 11.11 18.77 19.75
C TYR A 291 12.38 18.28 19.04
N ALA A 292 12.51 16.95 18.95
CA ALA A 292 13.62 16.25 18.31
C ALA A 292 13.23 15.85 16.88
N ASP A 293 13.64 16.64 15.89
CA ASP A 293 13.33 16.35 14.49
C ASP A 293 14.35 15.43 13.82
N SER A 294 14.39 14.18 14.30
CA SER A 294 15.36 13.18 13.85
C SER A 294 15.33 12.91 12.35
N LEU A 295 14.16 12.98 11.72
CA LEU A 295 14.04 12.79 10.28
C LEU A 295 14.79 13.90 9.51
N GLN A 296 14.68 15.15 9.97
CA GLN A 296 15.43 16.26 9.36
C GLN A 296 16.94 16.12 9.53
N TRP A 297 17.42 15.62 10.68
CA TRP A 297 18.85 15.42 10.90
C TRP A 297 19.45 14.40 9.94
N ILE A 298 18.69 13.34 9.67
CA ILE A 298 19.02 12.28 8.72
C ILE A 298 19.04 12.84 7.30
N GLN A 299 17.94 13.48 6.86
CA GLN A 299 17.79 14.00 5.49
C GLN A 299 18.86 15.05 5.15
N ASN A 300 19.27 15.85 6.13
CA ASN A 300 20.31 16.86 5.95
C ASN A 300 21.73 16.32 6.18
N GLU A 301 21.90 15.04 6.53
CA GLU A 301 23.18 14.41 6.86
C GLU A 301 24.02 15.23 7.86
N THR A 302 23.32 15.78 8.87
CA THR A 302 23.94 16.56 9.95
C THR A 302 24.51 15.69 11.06
N ILE A 303 24.28 14.38 11.00
CA ILE A 303 24.81 13.36 11.90
C ILE A 303 25.39 12.23 11.05
N ASP A 304 26.42 11.55 11.54
CA ASP A 304 27.04 10.40 10.87
C ASP A 304 26.32 9.09 11.21
N TYR A 305 25.62 9.03 12.34
CA TYR A 305 24.78 7.90 12.70
C TYR A 305 23.58 8.30 13.57
N ILE A 306 22.54 7.48 13.52
CA ILE A 306 21.39 7.59 14.42
C ILE A 306 21.14 6.28 15.17
N ALA A 307 20.76 6.39 16.44
CA ALA A 307 20.60 5.29 17.36
C ALA A 307 19.24 5.28 18.09
N PRO A 308 18.09 5.15 17.39
CA PRO A 308 16.77 5.18 18.01
C PRO A 308 16.61 4.14 19.13
N GLN A 309 16.00 4.57 20.24
CA GLN A 309 15.71 3.74 21.40
C GLN A 309 14.46 2.88 21.19
N VAL A 310 14.59 1.78 20.45
CA VAL A 310 13.49 0.84 20.16
C VAL A 310 13.32 -0.14 21.33
N PHE A 311 12.81 0.38 22.44
CA PHE A 311 12.78 -0.31 23.74
C PHE A 311 11.56 -1.20 23.98
N TRP A 312 10.89 -1.64 22.91
CA TRP A 312 9.71 -2.50 22.95
C TRP A 312 10.02 -3.88 22.38
N ASN A 313 9.17 -4.85 22.68
CA ASN A 313 9.33 -6.20 22.16
C ASN A 313 8.73 -6.33 20.75
N ILE A 314 9.22 -7.32 19.99
CA ILE A 314 8.63 -7.74 18.72
C ILE A 314 7.17 -8.15 18.96
N GLY A 315 6.27 -7.65 18.12
CA GLY A 315 4.82 -7.89 18.21
C GLY A 315 4.07 -6.99 19.20
N TYR A 316 4.72 -6.00 19.84
CA TYR A 316 4.03 -5.09 20.75
C TYR A 316 3.07 -4.16 19.99
N THR A 317 1.78 -4.22 20.32
CA THR A 317 0.71 -3.60 19.51
C THR A 317 0.79 -2.08 19.36
N ILE A 318 1.38 -1.37 20.34
CA ILE A 318 1.49 0.10 20.32
C ILE A 318 2.76 0.57 19.60
N ALA A 319 3.85 -0.20 19.69
CA ALA A 319 5.18 0.20 19.25
C ALA A 319 6.00 -1.05 18.92
N ASP A 320 5.58 -1.80 17.90
CA ASP A 320 6.24 -3.05 17.51
C ASP A 320 7.69 -2.78 17.10
N TYR A 321 8.62 -3.53 17.68
CA TYR A 321 10.03 -3.45 17.36
C TYR A 321 10.32 -3.57 15.85
N LYS A 322 9.70 -4.53 15.15
CA LYS A 322 9.98 -4.74 13.71
C LYS A 322 9.47 -3.58 12.87
N LYS A 323 8.21 -3.16 13.09
CA LYS A 323 7.61 -2.03 12.38
C LYS A 323 8.38 -0.73 12.60
N LEU A 324 8.88 -0.51 13.81
CA LEU A 324 9.74 0.64 14.09
C LEU A 324 11.09 0.53 13.40
N SER A 325 11.71 -0.65 13.40
CA SER A 325 12.98 -0.87 12.73
C SER A 325 12.86 -0.65 11.23
N GLU A 326 11.83 -1.19 10.58
CA GLU A 326 11.48 -0.95 9.18
C GLU A 326 11.28 0.54 8.88
N TRP A 327 10.59 1.27 9.76
CA TRP A 327 10.43 2.71 9.60
C TRP A 327 11.76 3.46 9.67
N TRP A 328 12.64 3.11 10.61
CA TRP A 328 13.98 3.73 10.71
C TRP A 328 14.91 3.36 9.55
N ILE A 329 14.81 2.14 9.03
CA ILE A 329 15.50 1.72 7.79
C ILE A 329 15.09 2.62 6.63
N ASN A 330 13.78 2.85 6.48
CA ASN A 330 13.27 3.75 5.45
C ASN A 330 13.72 5.20 5.68
N ALA A 331 13.77 5.65 6.94
CA ALA A 331 14.20 7.00 7.27
C ALA A 331 15.65 7.30 6.86
N VAL A 332 16.56 6.32 6.98
CA VAL A 332 17.97 6.47 6.56
C VAL A 332 18.22 6.11 5.08
N SER A 333 17.24 5.51 4.41
CA SER A 333 17.40 5.04 3.03
C SER A 333 17.78 6.18 2.09
N GLY A 334 18.82 5.96 1.29
CA GLY A 334 19.34 6.96 0.35
C GLY A 334 20.22 8.05 0.99
N THR A 335 20.55 7.94 2.28
CA THR A 335 21.49 8.82 2.98
C THR A 335 22.77 8.06 3.37
N ASN A 336 23.81 8.81 3.78
CA ASN A 336 25.04 8.27 4.36
C ASN A 336 24.98 8.07 5.88
N VAL A 337 23.80 8.23 6.50
CA VAL A 337 23.65 8.12 7.95
C VAL A 337 23.52 6.64 8.35
N ASP A 338 24.45 6.15 9.17
CA ASP A 338 24.38 4.78 9.68
C ASP A 338 23.23 4.63 10.69
N LEU A 339 22.43 3.56 10.55
CA LEU A 339 21.40 3.20 11.52
C LEU A 339 21.92 2.15 12.51
N TYR A 340 21.88 2.50 13.79
CA TYR A 340 22.07 1.56 14.91
C TYR A 340 20.77 1.45 15.69
N ILE A 341 20.45 0.28 16.27
CA ILE A 341 19.26 0.16 17.11
C ILE A 341 19.63 0.12 18.59
N GLY A 342 18.98 0.96 19.39
CA GLY A 342 19.07 0.92 20.85
C GLY A 342 18.16 -0.16 21.45
N HIS A 343 18.73 -1.08 22.21
CA HIS A 343 18.01 -2.19 22.85
C HIS A 343 17.80 -1.98 24.35
N ALA A 344 16.62 -2.34 24.83
CA ALA A 344 16.27 -2.34 26.25
C ALA A 344 16.79 -3.59 26.99
N ALA A 345 18.11 -3.83 26.95
CA ALA A 345 18.74 -4.99 27.60
C ALA A 345 18.43 -5.07 29.11
N TYR A 346 18.20 -3.93 29.76
CA TYR A 346 17.76 -3.83 31.16
C TYR A 346 16.40 -4.48 31.46
N LYS A 347 15.56 -4.74 30.45
CA LYS A 347 14.27 -5.43 30.62
C LYS A 347 14.41 -6.95 30.60
N ALA A 348 15.49 -7.48 30.04
CA ALA A 348 15.73 -8.91 29.94
C ALA A 348 15.99 -9.56 31.32
N GLY A 349 15.72 -10.85 31.42
CA GLY A 349 15.78 -11.59 32.68
C GLY A 349 14.55 -11.38 33.56
N ASN A 350 13.43 -10.93 32.98
CA ASN A 350 12.17 -10.88 33.70
C ASN A 350 11.79 -12.28 34.19
N LYS A 351 11.33 -12.39 35.44
CA LYS A 351 11.00 -13.67 36.08
C LYS A 351 9.58 -14.15 35.79
N ASP A 352 8.72 -13.28 35.30
CA ASP A 352 7.37 -13.65 34.90
C ASP A 352 7.42 -14.37 33.54
N LEU A 353 7.03 -15.65 33.53
CA LEU A 353 6.95 -16.50 32.33
C LEU A 353 6.04 -15.93 31.24
N LYS A 354 5.10 -15.04 31.59
CA LYS A 354 4.19 -14.38 30.64
C LYS A 354 4.75 -13.08 30.08
N SER A 355 5.84 -12.56 30.65
CA SER A 355 6.48 -11.37 30.15
C SER A 355 7.14 -11.67 28.80
N PRO A 356 6.99 -10.80 27.78
CA PRO A 356 7.77 -10.94 26.55
C PRO A 356 9.28 -10.82 26.82
N TRP A 357 9.68 -10.26 27.96
CA TRP A 357 11.08 -10.13 28.39
C TRP A 357 11.53 -11.26 29.33
N TYR A 358 10.80 -12.38 29.39
CA TYR A 358 11.21 -13.55 30.15
C TYR A 358 12.53 -14.12 29.62
N GLY A 359 13.51 -14.30 30.51
CA GLY A 359 14.85 -14.77 30.13
C GLY A 359 15.53 -13.82 29.13
N THR A 360 16.20 -14.38 28.12
CA THR A 360 17.03 -13.63 27.15
C THR A 360 16.47 -13.64 25.73
N ALA A 361 15.45 -14.46 25.48
CA ALA A 361 14.95 -14.76 24.14
C ALA A 361 14.55 -13.52 23.33
N GLU A 362 13.96 -12.51 23.96
CA GLU A 362 13.57 -11.30 23.24
C GLU A 362 14.78 -10.53 22.68
N ILE A 363 15.83 -10.34 23.48
CA ILE A 363 17.04 -9.66 23.02
C ILE A 363 17.73 -10.47 21.93
N GLU A 364 17.77 -11.80 22.06
CA GLU A 364 18.31 -12.67 21.01
C GLU A 364 17.53 -12.50 19.70
N ARG A 365 16.19 -12.55 19.72
CA ARG A 365 15.36 -12.34 18.53
C ARG A 365 15.59 -10.97 17.88
N GLN A 366 15.72 -9.92 18.67
CA GLN A 366 15.99 -8.56 18.16
C GLN A 366 17.37 -8.44 17.52
N LEU A 367 18.41 -8.93 18.19
CA LEU A 367 19.78 -8.89 17.65
C LEU A 367 19.92 -9.74 16.40
N ILE A 368 19.25 -10.91 16.36
CA ILE A 368 19.19 -11.76 15.17
C ILE A 368 18.50 -11.01 14.02
N TYR A 369 17.33 -10.41 14.26
CA TYR A 369 16.61 -9.63 13.26
C TYR A 369 17.47 -8.48 12.70
N ASN A 370 18.13 -7.70 13.55
CA ASN A 370 19.00 -6.61 13.11
C ASN A 370 20.14 -7.11 12.23
N ARG A 371 20.79 -8.22 12.61
CA ARG A 371 21.90 -8.80 11.82
C ARG A 371 21.45 -9.36 10.47
N CYS A 372 20.20 -9.82 10.38
CA CYS A 372 19.59 -10.27 9.13
C CYS A 372 19.06 -9.11 8.26
N THR A 373 19.24 -7.87 8.70
CA THR A 373 18.73 -6.68 8.01
C THR A 373 19.90 -5.76 7.63
N PRO A 374 20.44 -5.84 6.39
CA PRO A 374 21.69 -5.18 6.00
C PRO A 374 21.74 -3.66 6.21
N GLU A 375 20.58 -3.00 6.23
CA GLU A 375 20.44 -1.56 6.45
C GLU A 375 20.71 -1.16 7.90
N ILE A 376 20.54 -2.09 8.86
CA ILE A 376 20.90 -1.88 10.27
C ILE A 376 22.39 -2.20 10.43
N LYS A 377 23.20 -1.17 10.72
CA LYS A 377 24.67 -1.24 10.79
C LYS A 377 25.20 -1.56 12.18
N GLY A 378 24.33 -1.80 13.15
CA GLY A 378 24.76 -2.09 14.52
C GLY A 378 23.66 -2.04 15.56
N SER A 379 24.05 -2.31 16.79
CA SER A 379 23.18 -2.42 17.96
C SER A 379 23.87 -1.83 19.19
N ILE A 380 23.12 -1.09 20.01
CA ILE A 380 23.62 -0.49 21.25
C ILE A 380 22.76 -0.94 22.43
N LEU A 381 23.39 -1.50 23.45
CA LEU A 381 22.71 -2.11 24.58
C LEU A 381 22.57 -1.14 25.75
N SER A 382 21.34 -0.94 26.23
CA SER A 382 21.06 -0.21 27.48
C SER A 382 20.87 -1.21 28.62
N SER A 383 21.74 -1.32 29.60
CA SER A 383 23.02 -0.61 29.81
C SER A 383 24.09 -1.56 30.36
N SER A 384 25.32 -1.08 30.56
CA SER A 384 26.45 -1.90 31.03
C SER A 384 26.18 -2.60 32.37
N SER A 385 25.48 -1.96 33.32
CA SER A 385 25.06 -2.61 34.57
C SER A 385 24.15 -3.81 34.35
N SER A 386 23.30 -3.74 33.33
CA SER A 386 22.34 -4.81 33.02
C SER A 386 23.08 -6.06 32.56
N LEU A 387 24.13 -5.88 31.74
CA LEU A 387 25.01 -6.96 31.30
C LEU A 387 25.82 -7.54 32.48
N LEU A 388 26.40 -6.68 33.32
CA LEU A 388 27.16 -7.10 34.50
C LEU A 388 26.33 -7.90 35.52
N LYS A 389 25.05 -7.54 35.70
CA LYS A 389 24.15 -8.19 36.67
C LYS A 389 23.49 -9.45 36.11
N ASN A 390 23.46 -9.62 34.78
CA ASN A 390 22.77 -10.74 34.12
C ASN A 390 23.76 -11.57 33.28
N ALA A 391 24.34 -12.59 33.91
CA ALA A 391 25.29 -13.49 33.26
C ALA A 391 24.67 -14.26 32.08
N ALA A 392 23.40 -14.66 32.17
CA ALA A 392 22.71 -15.37 31.10
C ALA A 392 22.55 -14.49 29.86
N LEU A 393 22.17 -13.22 30.04
CA LEU A 393 22.08 -12.24 28.97
C LEU A 393 23.43 -11.99 28.30
N SER A 394 24.47 -11.77 29.11
CA SER A 394 25.84 -11.59 28.61
C SER A 394 26.31 -12.79 27.79
N GLU A 395 26.01 -14.00 28.25
CA GLU A 395 26.36 -15.24 27.57
C GLU A 395 25.59 -15.44 26.26
N ALA A 396 24.29 -15.13 26.24
CA ALA A 396 23.45 -15.21 25.05
C ALA A 396 23.97 -14.27 23.94
N ILE A 397 24.27 -13.02 24.30
CA ILE A 397 24.82 -12.03 23.37
C ILE A 397 26.20 -12.46 22.87
N ARG A 398 27.07 -12.94 23.77
CA ARG A 398 28.40 -13.45 23.43
C ARG A 398 28.33 -14.59 22.42
N THR A 399 27.46 -15.55 22.66
CA THR A 399 27.26 -16.71 21.78
C THR A 399 26.82 -16.28 20.38
N LEU A 400 25.88 -15.33 20.30
CA LEU A 400 25.38 -14.77 19.04
C LEU A 400 26.49 -14.05 18.26
N TYR A 401 27.32 -13.24 18.92
CA TYR A 401 28.42 -12.52 18.26
C TYR A 401 29.62 -13.40 17.89
N GLN A 402 29.79 -14.56 18.53
CA GLN A 402 30.85 -15.52 18.20
C GLN A 402 30.47 -16.51 17.10
N ASN A 403 29.19 -16.82 16.93
CA ASN A 403 28.70 -17.78 15.94
C ASN A 403 27.73 -17.10 14.95
N PRO A 404 28.20 -16.11 14.17
CA PRO A 404 27.32 -15.29 13.34
C PRO A 404 26.57 -16.11 12.28
N ASP A 405 27.16 -17.20 11.80
CA ASP A 405 26.56 -18.06 10.76
C ASP A 405 25.51 -19.04 11.32
N GLN A 406 25.58 -19.38 12.62
CA GLN A 406 24.65 -20.30 13.28
C GLN A 406 23.26 -19.69 13.49
N TYR A 407 23.18 -18.35 13.57
CA TYR A 407 21.95 -17.61 13.86
C TYR A 407 21.50 -16.72 12.70
N ARG A 408 21.99 -16.95 11.47
CA ARG A 408 21.28 -16.44 10.29
C ARG A 408 19.86 -17.02 10.36
N VAL A 409 18.85 -16.16 10.45
CA VAL A 409 17.46 -16.57 10.25
C VAL A 409 17.41 -17.19 8.87
N GLU A 410 17.17 -18.50 8.79
CA GLU A 410 16.76 -19.07 7.53
C GLU A 410 15.47 -18.35 7.15
N ILE A 411 15.47 -17.60 6.04
CA ILE A 411 14.22 -17.13 5.45
C ILE A 411 13.48 -18.41 5.07
N PRO A 412 12.40 -18.78 5.77
CA PRO A 412 11.75 -20.05 5.51
C PRO A 412 11.19 -19.99 4.08
N VAL A 413 11.43 -21.06 3.33
CA VAL A 413 10.79 -21.20 2.03
C VAL A 413 9.27 -21.29 2.23
N SER A 414 8.51 -20.59 1.39
CA SER A 414 7.05 -20.56 1.43
C SER A 414 6.45 -20.77 0.04
N LEU A 415 5.31 -21.45 -0.02
CA LEU A 415 4.41 -21.48 -1.18
C LEU A 415 3.19 -20.61 -0.89
N SER A 416 3.07 -19.53 -1.65
CA SER A 416 1.99 -18.54 -1.50
C SER A 416 0.89 -18.72 -2.53
N ARG A 417 1.18 -19.41 -3.64
CA ARG A 417 0.19 -19.80 -4.64
C ARG A 417 0.34 -21.29 -4.98
N PRO A 418 -0.68 -22.12 -4.73
CA PRO A 418 -1.90 -21.75 -3.99
C PRO A 418 -1.60 -21.53 -2.49
N LEU A 419 -2.42 -20.71 -1.82
CA LEU A 419 -2.29 -20.48 -0.38
C LEU A 419 -2.52 -21.77 0.43
N GLU A 420 -3.43 -22.61 -0.05
CA GLU A 420 -3.81 -23.89 0.52
C GLU A 420 -4.03 -24.94 -0.58
N ASP A 421 -4.26 -26.19 -0.21
CA ASP A 421 -4.60 -27.24 -1.16
C ASP A 421 -5.89 -26.88 -1.93
N LEU A 422 -5.90 -27.03 -3.26
CA LEU A 422 -7.05 -26.66 -4.09
C LEU A 422 -7.39 -27.69 -5.16
N ARG A 423 -8.59 -27.55 -5.73
CA ARG A 423 -9.06 -28.35 -6.88
C ARG A 423 -9.16 -27.50 -8.14
N THR A 424 -8.74 -28.04 -9.28
CA THR A 424 -8.83 -27.36 -10.59
C THR A 424 -9.10 -28.36 -11.73
N SER A 425 -9.53 -27.88 -12.89
CA SER A 425 -9.58 -28.68 -14.13
C SER A 425 -8.41 -28.40 -15.07
N TYR A 426 -7.55 -27.43 -14.73
CA TYR A 426 -6.41 -27.04 -15.57
C TYR A 426 -5.37 -28.15 -15.66
N SER A 427 -4.74 -28.27 -16.83
CA SER A 427 -3.64 -29.22 -17.07
C SER A 427 -2.28 -28.71 -16.58
N ARG A 428 -2.23 -27.50 -16.02
CA ARG A 428 -1.05 -26.82 -15.49
C ARG A 428 -1.48 -25.77 -14.48
N PHE A 429 -0.58 -25.44 -13.56
CA PHE A 429 -0.83 -24.47 -12.49
C PHE A 429 0.43 -23.65 -12.20
N TYR A 430 0.26 -22.36 -11.91
CA TYR A 430 1.36 -21.45 -11.59
C TYR A 430 1.57 -21.37 -10.08
N LEU A 431 2.74 -21.81 -9.63
CA LEU A 431 3.18 -21.71 -8.25
C LEU A 431 4.00 -20.43 -8.06
N ASN A 432 3.89 -19.79 -6.89
CA ASN A 432 4.82 -18.75 -6.49
C ASN A 432 5.08 -18.78 -4.98
N GLY A 433 6.11 -18.05 -4.54
CA GLY A 433 6.49 -17.99 -3.14
C GLY A 433 7.79 -17.23 -2.91
N ALA A 434 8.25 -17.25 -1.66
CA ALA A 434 9.47 -16.60 -1.22
C ALA A 434 10.48 -17.60 -0.65
N SER A 435 11.76 -17.26 -0.76
CA SER A 435 12.88 -18.09 -0.28
C SER A 435 14.13 -17.21 -0.09
N ASP A 436 15.11 -17.68 0.67
CA ASP A 436 16.38 -16.99 0.89
C ASP A 436 17.14 -16.79 -0.44
N PRO A 437 17.40 -15.56 -0.92
CA PRO A 437 18.08 -15.31 -2.19
C PRO A 437 19.48 -15.92 -2.27
N GLU A 438 20.16 -16.10 -1.13
CA GLU A 438 21.56 -16.54 -1.07
C GLU A 438 21.71 -18.07 -1.08
N LYS A 439 20.61 -18.83 -1.01
CA LYS A 439 20.61 -20.29 -0.97
C LYS A 439 19.93 -20.91 -2.20
N PRO A 440 20.37 -22.09 -2.66
CA PRO A 440 19.69 -22.81 -3.73
C PRO A 440 18.28 -23.25 -3.27
N LEU A 441 17.30 -23.06 -4.14
CA LEU A 441 15.90 -23.47 -3.95
C LEU A 441 15.61 -24.66 -4.85
N TYR A 442 14.85 -25.63 -4.35
CA TYR A 442 14.41 -26.80 -5.11
C TYR A 442 12.89 -26.95 -5.05
N LEU A 443 12.29 -27.44 -6.13
CA LEU A 443 10.88 -27.83 -6.24
C LEU A 443 10.83 -29.30 -6.62
N ASN A 444 10.31 -30.15 -5.73
CA ASN A 444 10.31 -31.61 -5.87
C ASN A 444 11.72 -32.19 -6.19
N GLY A 445 12.77 -31.57 -5.65
CA GLY A 445 14.16 -31.95 -5.87
C GLY A 445 14.85 -31.30 -7.07
N GLU A 446 14.10 -30.64 -7.96
CA GLU A 446 14.66 -29.94 -9.13
C GLU A 446 14.98 -28.47 -8.81
N PRO A 447 16.11 -27.91 -9.28
CA PRO A 447 16.52 -26.55 -8.94
C PRO A 447 15.59 -25.50 -9.55
N VAL A 448 15.18 -24.51 -8.73
CA VAL A 448 14.40 -23.35 -9.17
C VAL A 448 15.35 -22.17 -9.38
N THR A 449 15.60 -21.85 -10.65
CA THR A 449 16.56 -20.80 -11.04
C THR A 449 15.92 -19.45 -11.35
N ASN A 450 14.64 -19.44 -11.73
CA ASN A 450 13.92 -18.20 -12.06
C ASN A 450 13.43 -17.51 -10.78
N ARG A 451 14.32 -16.73 -10.17
CA ARG A 451 14.10 -16.01 -8.91
C ARG A 451 14.44 -14.54 -9.04
N SER A 452 13.71 -13.71 -8.33
CA SER A 452 14.01 -12.28 -8.17
C SER A 452 15.24 -12.09 -7.25
N LYS A 453 15.74 -10.86 -7.14
CA LYS A 453 16.94 -10.58 -6.32
C LYS A 453 16.65 -10.76 -4.83
N GLN A 454 15.40 -10.53 -4.43
CA GLN A 454 14.93 -10.77 -3.07
C GLN A 454 14.50 -12.23 -2.82
N GLY A 455 14.67 -13.11 -3.82
CA GLY A 455 14.44 -14.54 -3.66
C GLY A 455 12.98 -14.99 -3.84
N TYR A 456 12.12 -14.11 -4.37
CA TYR A 456 10.79 -14.49 -4.83
C TYR A 456 10.89 -15.36 -6.08
N PHE A 457 10.03 -16.37 -6.19
CA PHE A 457 10.05 -17.30 -7.31
C PHE A 457 8.66 -17.52 -7.86
N GLY A 458 8.61 -17.98 -9.12
CA GLY A 458 7.37 -18.40 -9.76
C GLY A 458 7.63 -19.46 -10.82
N VAL A 459 6.81 -20.52 -10.84
CA VAL A 459 7.02 -21.70 -11.68
C VAL A 459 5.69 -22.23 -12.20
N LEU A 460 5.54 -22.33 -13.52
CA LEU A 460 4.42 -23.04 -14.14
C LEU A 460 4.70 -24.55 -14.16
N VAL A 461 3.85 -25.33 -13.49
CA VAL A 461 3.98 -26.79 -13.40
C VAL A 461 2.86 -27.51 -14.14
N PRO A 462 3.12 -28.66 -14.80
CA PRO A 462 2.07 -29.50 -15.37
C PRO A 462 1.28 -30.21 -14.26
N LEU A 463 0.01 -30.55 -14.55
CA LEU A 463 -0.87 -31.30 -13.65
C LEU A 463 -1.37 -32.60 -14.32
N SER A 464 -1.12 -33.73 -13.68
CA SER A 464 -1.73 -35.03 -13.96
C SER A 464 -3.14 -35.11 -13.35
N GLU A 465 -4.01 -36.00 -13.84
CA GLU A 465 -5.29 -36.28 -13.17
C GLU A 465 -5.07 -36.77 -11.74
N GLY A 466 -5.92 -36.33 -10.80
CA GLY A 466 -5.79 -36.66 -9.38
C GLY A 466 -4.91 -35.68 -8.61
N ALA A 467 -4.25 -36.15 -7.56
CA ALA A 467 -3.44 -35.32 -6.65
C ALA A 467 -2.05 -35.03 -7.25
N ASN A 468 -1.63 -33.77 -7.25
CA ASN A 468 -0.30 -33.34 -7.63
C ASN A 468 0.32 -32.58 -6.45
N THR A 469 1.37 -33.14 -5.84
CA THR A 469 2.01 -32.57 -4.65
C THR A 469 3.32 -31.87 -5.04
N PHE A 470 3.47 -30.64 -4.56
CA PHE A 470 4.60 -29.76 -4.82
C PHE A 470 5.25 -29.40 -3.48
N THR A 471 6.50 -29.79 -3.30
CA THR A 471 7.30 -29.48 -2.12
C THR A 471 8.47 -28.61 -2.54
N VAL A 472 8.52 -27.40 -2.00
CA VAL A 472 9.67 -26.50 -2.14
C VAL A 472 10.60 -26.71 -0.95
N THR A 473 11.90 -26.84 -1.19
CA THR A 473 12.91 -27.08 -0.16
C THR A 473 14.10 -26.14 -0.33
N GLN A 474 14.62 -25.66 0.79
CA GLN A 474 15.84 -24.86 0.85
C GLN A 474 16.52 -25.07 2.21
N GLY A 475 17.69 -25.72 2.20
CA GLY A 475 18.36 -26.12 3.45
C GLY A 475 17.47 -27.07 4.26
N THR A 476 17.21 -26.71 5.52
CA THR A 476 16.28 -27.45 6.41
C THR A 476 14.83 -27.00 6.30
N SER A 477 14.55 -25.90 5.59
CA SER A 477 13.18 -25.38 5.40
C SER A 477 12.49 -26.07 4.23
N GLN A 478 11.21 -26.38 4.39
CA GLN A 478 10.35 -26.86 3.31
C GLN A 478 8.91 -26.38 3.46
N ASP A 479 8.19 -26.26 2.35
CA ASP A 479 6.74 -26.05 2.31
C ASP A 479 6.09 -26.90 1.22
N THR A 480 4.88 -27.38 1.44
CA THR A 480 4.19 -28.35 0.56
C THR A 480 2.75 -27.93 0.27
N ARG A 481 2.34 -28.03 -1.00
CA ARG A 481 0.95 -27.85 -1.45
C ARG A 481 0.52 -28.98 -2.37
N THR A 482 -0.77 -29.34 -2.33
CA THR A 482 -1.38 -30.31 -3.23
C THR A 482 -2.46 -29.67 -4.09
N VAL A 483 -2.33 -29.85 -5.41
CA VAL A 483 -3.32 -29.42 -6.40
C VAL A 483 -4.00 -30.65 -6.99
N TYR A 484 -5.31 -30.76 -6.78
CA TYR A 484 -6.12 -31.87 -7.28
C TYR A 484 -6.75 -31.51 -8.62
N ARG A 485 -6.30 -32.17 -9.69
CA ARG A 485 -6.88 -31.98 -11.02
C ARG A 485 -8.06 -32.93 -11.23
N THR A 486 -9.22 -32.38 -11.58
CA THR A 486 -10.42 -33.13 -11.99
C THR A 486 -10.73 -32.84 -13.46
N THR A 487 -10.73 -33.86 -14.31
CA THR A 487 -11.24 -33.75 -15.68
C THR A 487 -12.76 -33.94 -15.69
N SER A 488 -13.46 -33.21 -16.57
CA SER A 488 -14.91 -33.36 -16.71
C SER A 488 -15.24 -34.79 -17.11
N GLU A 489 -16.15 -35.45 -16.37
CA GLU A 489 -16.65 -36.77 -16.77
C GLU A 489 -17.23 -36.73 -18.21
N PRO A 490 -17.07 -37.80 -19.00
CA PRO A 490 -17.80 -37.94 -20.25
C PRO A 490 -19.31 -37.76 -20.02
N LEU A 491 -20.02 -37.17 -20.98
CA LEU A 491 -21.47 -37.04 -20.94
C LEU A 491 -22.08 -38.41 -20.64
N LYS A 492 -22.82 -38.54 -19.53
CA LYS A 492 -23.52 -39.79 -19.20
C LYS A 492 -24.66 -40.02 -20.21
N PRO A 493 -24.84 -41.26 -20.69
CA PRO A 493 -26.00 -41.59 -21.52
C PRO A 493 -27.28 -41.39 -20.70
N MET A 494 -28.35 -41.00 -21.39
CA MET A 494 -29.71 -40.89 -20.87
C MET A 494 -30.23 -42.29 -20.52
N ASP A 495 -30.96 -42.40 -19.42
CA ASP A 495 -31.55 -43.67 -18.96
C ASP A 495 -32.59 -44.24 -19.93
N SER A 496 -33.18 -43.37 -20.77
CA SER A 496 -34.14 -43.76 -21.80
C SER A 496 -34.13 -42.78 -22.97
N ALA A 497 -34.67 -43.23 -24.11
CA ALA A 497 -34.98 -42.33 -25.21
C ALA A 497 -36.16 -41.44 -24.79
N ASP A 498 -35.88 -40.21 -24.36
CA ASP A 498 -36.89 -39.20 -24.00
C ASP A 498 -36.44 -37.78 -24.42
N ILE A 499 -37.37 -36.83 -24.51
CA ILE A 499 -37.05 -35.41 -24.55
C ILE A 499 -36.85 -34.94 -23.10
N ILE A 500 -35.69 -34.33 -22.79
CA ILE A 500 -35.38 -33.85 -21.44
C ILE A 500 -36.35 -32.72 -21.08
N LYS A 501 -37.25 -32.95 -20.12
CA LYS A 501 -38.34 -32.03 -19.76
C LYS A 501 -37.88 -30.59 -19.46
N SER A 502 -36.78 -30.44 -18.72
CA SER A 502 -36.21 -29.12 -18.35
C SER A 502 -35.56 -28.37 -19.52
N SER A 503 -35.32 -29.04 -20.64
CA SER A 503 -34.69 -28.44 -21.82
C SER A 503 -35.69 -27.88 -22.83
N VAL A 504 -36.98 -28.16 -22.67
CA VAL A 504 -38.04 -27.77 -23.61
C VAL A 504 -38.34 -26.29 -23.49
N PHE A 505 -38.14 -25.50 -24.53
CA PHE A 505 -38.45 -24.07 -24.50
C PHE A 505 -39.95 -23.80 -24.82
N PRO A 506 -40.61 -22.79 -24.23
CA PRO A 506 -40.15 -21.99 -23.10
C PRO A 506 -40.47 -22.63 -21.74
N GLN A 507 -39.61 -22.39 -20.76
CA GLN A 507 -39.80 -22.85 -19.37
C GLN A 507 -40.65 -21.90 -18.52
N SER A 508 -40.89 -20.68 -19.00
CA SER A 508 -41.67 -19.62 -18.34
C SER A 508 -42.41 -18.80 -19.39
N GLN A 509 -43.46 -18.07 -19.02
CA GLN A 509 -44.24 -17.26 -19.96
C GLN A 509 -43.35 -16.37 -20.83
N GLU A 510 -43.50 -16.52 -22.14
CA GLU A 510 -42.72 -15.82 -23.16
C GLU A 510 -43.62 -14.83 -23.90
N TYR A 511 -43.22 -13.56 -23.98
CA TYR A 511 -43.89 -12.54 -24.77
C TYR A 511 -42.90 -11.86 -25.71
N ARG A 512 -43.24 -11.80 -27.00
CA ARG A 512 -42.39 -11.21 -28.05
C ARG A 512 -43.17 -10.27 -28.95
N SER A 513 -42.48 -9.32 -29.57
CA SER A 513 -43.11 -8.41 -30.52
C SER A 513 -43.38 -9.11 -31.86
N PRO A 514 -44.38 -8.65 -32.63
CA PRO A 514 -44.62 -9.13 -34.00
C PRO A 514 -43.35 -9.12 -34.87
N GLY A 515 -43.15 -10.16 -35.67
CA GLY A 515 -42.02 -10.28 -36.59
C GLY A 515 -40.69 -10.69 -35.95
N GLU A 516 -40.61 -10.79 -34.62
CA GLU A 516 -39.40 -11.27 -33.95
C GLU A 516 -39.15 -12.75 -34.21
N LYS A 517 -37.88 -13.13 -34.25
CA LYS A 517 -37.45 -14.52 -34.39
C LYS A 517 -37.07 -15.07 -33.02
N ILE A 518 -37.63 -16.20 -32.66
CA ILE A 518 -37.25 -16.97 -31.47
C ILE A 518 -36.66 -18.32 -31.86
N THR A 519 -35.77 -18.82 -31.02
CA THR A 519 -35.21 -20.16 -31.15
C THR A 519 -35.96 -21.11 -30.24
N LEU A 520 -36.81 -21.95 -30.82
CA LEU A 520 -37.43 -23.07 -30.12
C LEU A 520 -36.37 -24.15 -29.95
N SER A 521 -36.26 -24.72 -28.74
CA SER A 521 -35.23 -25.72 -28.44
C SER A 521 -35.72 -26.82 -27.51
N CYS A 522 -35.10 -27.99 -27.62
CA CYS A 522 -35.18 -29.09 -26.66
C CYS A 522 -33.92 -29.97 -26.77
N LYS A 523 -33.61 -30.76 -25.73
CA LYS A 523 -32.57 -31.80 -25.77
C LYS A 523 -33.22 -33.18 -25.88
N ALA A 524 -32.73 -33.97 -26.82
CA ALA A 524 -33.17 -35.34 -27.10
C ALA A 524 -31.96 -36.19 -27.51
N PRO A 525 -32.07 -37.53 -27.56
CA PRO A 525 -30.98 -38.40 -28.00
C PRO A 525 -30.46 -38.02 -29.38
N VAL A 526 -29.15 -38.03 -29.56
CA VAL A 526 -28.52 -37.79 -30.85
C VAL A 526 -28.99 -38.80 -31.91
N GLY A 527 -29.35 -38.28 -33.08
CA GLY A 527 -29.94 -39.05 -34.18
C GLY A 527 -31.46 -39.17 -34.15
N SER A 528 -32.15 -38.53 -33.21
CA SER A 528 -33.61 -38.37 -33.23
C SER A 528 -34.06 -37.45 -34.38
N GLU A 529 -35.24 -37.72 -34.94
CA GLU A 529 -35.99 -36.75 -35.75
C GLU A 529 -36.91 -35.96 -34.82
N VAL A 530 -36.76 -34.62 -34.78
CA VAL A 530 -37.53 -33.78 -33.85
C VAL A 530 -38.33 -32.74 -34.61
N THR A 531 -39.59 -32.57 -34.20
CA THR A 531 -40.50 -31.53 -34.68
C THR A 531 -41.11 -30.77 -33.50
N VAL A 532 -41.55 -29.53 -33.74
CA VAL A 532 -42.31 -28.73 -32.78
C VAL A 532 -43.56 -28.18 -33.45
N ASP A 533 -44.71 -28.30 -32.79
CA ASP A 533 -45.97 -27.68 -33.18
C ASP A 533 -46.21 -26.43 -32.33
N ILE A 534 -46.45 -25.30 -32.97
CA ILE A 534 -46.84 -24.04 -32.32
C ILE A 534 -47.80 -23.28 -33.23
N ASN A 535 -48.89 -22.77 -32.67
CA ASN A 535 -49.93 -22.05 -33.41
C ASN A 535 -50.45 -22.81 -34.65
N GLY A 536 -50.58 -24.15 -34.54
CA GLY A 536 -51.01 -25.02 -35.64
C GLY A 536 -49.97 -25.22 -36.75
N GLN A 537 -48.74 -24.73 -36.57
CA GLN A 537 -47.64 -24.91 -37.50
C GLN A 537 -46.64 -25.93 -36.96
N LYS A 538 -46.46 -27.04 -37.69
CA LYS A 538 -45.46 -28.06 -37.40
C LYS A 538 -44.13 -27.77 -38.09
N LEU A 539 -43.06 -27.62 -37.32
CA LEU A 539 -41.72 -27.25 -37.76
C LEU A 539 -40.72 -28.37 -37.51
N LYS A 540 -39.83 -28.65 -38.48
CA LYS A 540 -38.71 -29.59 -38.29
C LYS A 540 -37.56 -28.90 -37.57
N MET A 541 -36.95 -29.59 -36.60
CA MET A 541 -35.82 -29.07 -35.82
C MET A 541 -34.50 -29.66 -36.31
N VAL A 542 -33.43 -28.87 -36.17
CA VAL A 542 -32.07 -29.21 -36.56
C VAL A 542 -31.26 -29.58 -35.31
N SER A 543 -30.57 -30.72 -35.36
CA SER A 543 -29.66 -31.15 -34.30
C SER A 543 -28.41 -30.27 -34.24
N GLY A 544 -27.95 -29.96 -33.02
CA GLY A 544 -26.64 -29.38 -32.77
C GLY A 544 -25.49 -30.38 -32.98
N LYS A 545 -24.25 -29.88 -32.81
CA LYS A 545 -23.03 -30.70 -32.87
C LYS A 545 -22.91 -31.59 -31.63
N SER A 546 -22.45 -32.82 -31.82
CA SER A 546 -22.19 -33.82 -30.79
C SER A 546 -21.00 -34.67 -31.22
N ASP A 547 -20.10 -34.99 -30.29
CA ASP A 547 -18.97 -35.92 -30.53
C ASP A 547 -19.45 -37.35 -30.75
N TYR A 548 -20.65 -37.66 -30.25
CA TYR A 548 -21.35 -38.92 -30.48
C TYR A 548 -22.22 -38.82 -31.73
N ARG A 549 -22.08 -39.77 -32.67
CA ARG A 549 -22.88 -39.84 -33.90
C ARG A 549 -24.23 -40.56 -33.71
N SER A 550 -24.39 -41.34 -32.65
CA SER A 550 -25.60 -42.09 -32.32
C SER A 550 -25.59 -42.52 -30.84
N GLY A 551 -26.76 -42.91 -30.31
CA GLY A 551 -26.91 -43.39 -28.92
C GLY A 551 -27.74 -42.46 -28.05
N LEU A 552 -27.98 -42.87 -26.80
CA LEU A 552 -28.75 -42.10 -25.83
C LEU A 552 -27.95 -40.94 -25.24
N TYR A 553 -27.21 -40.18 -26.05
CA TYR A 553 -26.50 -38.99 -25.59
C TYR A 553 -27.32 -37.75 -25.93
N PRO A 554 -27.58 -36.85 -24.98
CA PRO A 554 -28.45 -35.71 -25.22
C PRO A 554 -27.75 -34.67 -26.10
N VAL A 555 -28.39 -34.28 -27.20
CA VAL A 555 -27.99 -33.14 -28.04
C VAL A 555 -29.13 -32.13 -28.13
N THR A 556 -28.79 -30.85 -28.26
CA THR A 556 -29.80 -29.79 -28.41
C THR A 556 -30.31 -29.77 -29.85
N TYR A 557 -31.62 -29.85 -30.01
CA TYR A 557 -32.34 -29.59 -31.26
C TYR A 557 -32.91 -28.18 -31.23
N THR A 558 -32.84 -27.47 -32.35
CA THR A 558 -33.34 -26.09 -32.47
C THR A 558 -34.08 -25.84 -33.78
N CYS A 559 -35.03 -24.91 -33.78
CA CYS A 559 -35.53 -24.27 -35.01
C CYS A 559 -35.86 -22.81 -34.73
N THR A 560 -35.90 -22.00 -35.78
CA THR A 560 -36.30 -20.60 -35.70
C THR A 560 -37.77 -20.45 -36.04
N TYR A 561 -38.53 -19.79 -35.17
CA TYR A 561 -39.93 -19.42 -35.39
C TYR A 561 -40.07 -17.89 -35.42
N THR A 562 -40.77 -17.36 -36.43
CA THR A 562 -41.04 -15.93 -36.56
C THR A 562 -42.42 -15.64 -36.02
N LEU A 563 -42.55 -14.72 -35.06
CA LEU A 563 -43.85 -14.42 -34.47
C LEU A 563 -44.78 -13.73 -35.48
N PRO A 564 -46.04 -14.18 -35.62
CA PRO A 564 -47.00 -13.61 -36.55
C PRO A 564 -47.40 -12.18 -36.15
N SER A 565 -47.81 -11.41 -37.15
CA SER A 565 -48.37 -10.06 -36.96
C SER A 565 -49.90 -10.11 -36.86
N PHE A 566 -50.46 -9.31 -35.96
CA PHE A 566 -51.90 -9.20 -35.75
C PHE A 566 -52.36 -7.74 -35.87
N THR A 567 -53.65 -7.52 -36.17
CA THR A 567 -54.28 -6.18 -36.21
C THR A 567 -55.49 -6.16 -35.27
N GLY A 568 -55.86 -4.97 -34.77
CA GLY A 568 -57.01 -4.81 -33.86
C GLY A 568 -56.71 -5.11 -32.37
N ALA A 569 -57.77 -5.42 -31.62
CA ALA A 569 -57.72 -5.84 -30.21
C ALA A 569 -58.04 -7.34 -30.10
N PRO A 570 -57.52 -8.06 -29.08
CA PRO A 570 -56.66 -7.60 -27.98
C PRO A 570 -55.21 -7.35 -28.40
N ARG A 571 -54.48 -6.51 -27.64
CA ARG A 571 -53.05 -6.18 -27.88
C ARG A 571 -52.06 -7.21 -27.34
N VAL A 572 -52.56 -8.29 -26.74
CA VAL A 572 -51.79 -9.45 -26.28
C VAL A 572 -52.48 -10.67 -26.87
N VAL A 573 -51.75 -11.47 -27.65
CA VAL A 573 -52.27 -12.67 -28.31
C VAL A 573 -51.52 -13.88 -27.79
N ASP A 574 -52.21 -14.88 -27.27
CA ASP A 574 -51.62 -16.14 -26.83
C ASP A 574 -51.54 -17.12 -28.01
N LEU A 575 -50.35 -17.63 -28.31
CA LEU A 575 -50.12 -18.64 -29.36
C LEU A 575 -50.17 -20.07 -28.80
N GLY A 576 -50.30 -20.22 -27.48
CA GLY A 576 -50.27 -21.49 -26.78
C GLY A 576 -48.87 -21.95 -26.41
N ALA A 577 -48.79 -23.09 -25.74
CA ALA A 577 -47.54 -23.77 -25.40
C ALA A 577 -47.10 -24.70 -26.54
N PRO A 578 -45.87 -24.56 -27.05
CA PRO A 578 -45.36 -25.45 -28.09
C PRO A 578 -45.35 -26.92 -27.67
N VAL A 579 -45.56 -27.81 -28.65
CA VAL A 579 -45.58 -29.26 -28.44
C VAL A 579 -44.45 -29.90 -29.25
N TYR A 580 -43.47 -30.46 -28.55
CA TYR A 580 -42.28 -31.07 -29.14
C TYR A 580 -42.48 -32.57 -29.29
N THR A 581 -42.24 -33.10 -30.47
CA THR A 581 -42.33 -34.53 -30.76
C THR A 581 -41.01 -35.02 -31.32
N MET A 582 -40.43 -36.03 -30.70
CA MET A 582 -39.26 -36.75 -31.20
C MET A 582 -39.65 -38.14 -31.70
N ASN A 583 -38.93 -38.62 -32.71
CA ASN A 583 -38.90 -40.02 -33.12
C ASN A 583 -37.45 -40.51 -33.04
N TYR A 584 -37.18 -41.43 -32.12
CA TYR A 584 -35.89 -42.09 -32.00
C TYR A 584 -36.06 -43.57 -32.29
N LYS A 585 -35.60 -44.02 -33.47
CA LYS A 585 -35.67 -45.43 -33.92
C LYS A 585 -37.08 -46.05 -33.81
N GLY A 586 -38.12 -45.29 -34.14
CA GLY A 586 -39.52 -45.74 -34.07
C GLY A 586 -40.21 -45.49 -32.74
N ASN A 587 -39.48 -45.10 -31.68
CA ASN A 587 -40.08 -44.65 -30.43
C ASN A 587 -40.45 -43.17 -30.53
N VAL A 588 -41.75 -42.86 -30.50
CA VAL A 588 -42.28 -41.50 -30.65
C VAL A 588 -42.72 -40.96 -29.29
N ILE A 589 -42.10 -39.87 -28.86
CA ILE A 589 -42.42 -39.21 -27.59
C ILE A 589 -42.74 -37.75 -27.83
N THR A 590 -43.78 -37.29 -27.14
CA THR A 590 -44.22 -35.89 -27.16
C THR A 590 -44.08 -35.25 -25.78
N ARG A 591 -43.62 -34.00 -25.75
CA ARG A 591 -43.55 -33.14 -24.57
C ARG A 591 -44.11 -31.77 -24.90
N LYS A 592 -45.12 -31.34 -24.14
CA LYS A 592 -45.63 -29.97 -24.16
C LYS A 592 -44.72 -29.07 -23.33
N ALA A 593 -44.38 -27.89 -23.84
CA ALA A 593 -43.65 -26.89 -23.08
C ALA A 593 -44.47 -26.49 -21.85
N PRO A 594 -43.83 -26.21 -20.69
CA PRO A 594 -44.54 -25.83 -19.48
C PRO A 594 -45.14 -24.42 -19.52
N ALA A 595 -44.77 -23.59 -20.50
CA ALA A 595 -45.25 -22.23 -20.62
C ALA A 595 -45.65 -21.86 -22.06
N HIS A 596 -46.44 -20.79 -22.16
CA HIS A 596 -46.98 -20.31 -23.44
C HIS A 596 -46.04 -19.30 -24.10
N ILE A 597 -46.18 -19.20 -25.42
CA ILE A 597 -45.60 -18.12 -26.22
C ILE A 597 -46.74 -17.19 -26.61
N GLY A 598 -46.58 -15.90 -26.34
CA GLY A 598 -47.53 -14.87 -26.74
C GLY A 598 -46.88 -13.76 -27.56
N VAL A 599 -47.71 -13.08 -28.35
CA VAL A 599 -47.34 -11.85 -29.06
C VAL A 599 -47.85 -10.65 -28.28
N ILE A 600 -46.95 -9.72 -27.95
CA ILE A 600 -47.26 -8.45 -27.30
C ILE A 600 -47.14 -7.32 -28.34
N MET A 601 -48.26 -6.69 -28.67
CA MET A 601 -48.34 -5.62 -29.66
C MET A 601 -48.13 -4.24 -29.03
N GLU A 602 -47.73 -3.27 -29.84
CA GLU A 602 -47.68 -1.87 -29.40
C GLU A 602 -49.04 -1.42 -28.83
N GLY A 603 -49.00 -0.75 -27.67
CA GLY A 603 -50.20 -0.36 -26.94
C GLY A 603 -50.78 -1.46 -26.04
N ALA A 604 -50.11 -2.60 -25.89
CA ALA A 604 -50.40 -3.57 -24.85
C ALA A 604 -50.35 -2.92 -23.45
N PRO A 605 -51.19 -3.36 -22.51
CA PRO A 605 -51.36 -2.67 -21.24
C PRO A 605 -50.30 -3.08 -20.19
N TYR A 606 -49.13 -3.58 -20.60
CA TYR A 606 -48.09 -4.00 -19.67
C TYR A 606 -47.06 -2.89 -19.43
N TYR A 607 -46.81 -2.58 -18.16
CA TYR A 607 -45.88 -1.55 -17.72
C TYR A 607 -44.96 -2.08 -16.63
N ALA A 608 -43.73 -1.58 -16.58
CA ALA A 608 -42.78 -1.81 -15.51
C ALA A 608 -42.57 -0.51 -14.73
N LYS A 609 -42.75 -0.55 -13.40
CA LYS A 609 -42.34 0.53 -12.48
C LYS A 609 -41.13 0.08 -11.67
N VAL A 610 -40.05 0.84 -11.71
CA VAL A 610 -38.82 0.53 -10.97
C VAL A 610 -39.11 0.48 -9.46
N ALA A 611 -38.75 -0.64 -8.83
CA ALA A 611 -39.09 -0.91 -7.43
C ALA A 611 -37.97 -0.57 -6.44
N GLY A 612 -36.71 -0.71 -6.85
CA GLY A 612 -35.54 -0.34 -6.03
C GLY A 612 -35.08 1.10 -6.27
N ASP A 613 -34.20 1.60 -5.41
CA ASP A 613 -33.69 2.99 -5.50
C ASP A 613 -32.94 3.24 -6.83
N MET A 614 -32.15 2.26 -7.25
CA MET A 614 -31.52 2.19 -8.58
C MET A 614 -31.46 0.75 -9.05
N ILE A 615 -31.72 0.52 -10.34
CA ILE A 615 -31.58 -0.78 -11.00
C ILE A 615 -30.75 -0.64 -12.28
N TYR A 616 -30.06 -1.69 -12.68
CA TYR A 616 -29.39 -1.75 -13.97
C TYR A 616 -30.30 -2.28 -15.08
N THR A 617 -30.11 -1.74 -16.28
CA THR A 617 -30.59 -2.34 -17.52
C THR A 617 -29.54 -3.22 -18.17
N TYR A 618 -29.99 -4.08 -19.09
CA TYR A 618 -29.14 -5.02 -19.82
C TYR A 618 -29.47 -4.98 -21.32
N ALA A 619 -28.44 -5.10 -22.16
CA ALA A 619 -28.63 -5.13 -23.63
C ALA A 619 -29.31 -6.42 -24.11
N VAL A 620 -29.17 -7.50 -23.34
CA VAL A 620 -29.72 -8.83 -23.59
C VAL A 620 -30.39 -9.35 -22.30
N PRO A 621 -31.28 -10.35 -22.34
CA PRO A 621 -31.98 -10.86 -21.16
C PRO A 621 -31.12 -11.76 -20.26
N ASN A 622 -29.89 -11.31 -19.94
CA ASN A 622 -28.97 -11.94 -19.00
C ASN A 622 -28.03 -10.88 -18.40
N THR A 623 -27.10 -11.28 -17.55
CA THR A 623 -26.13 -10.39 -16.91
C THR A 623 -24.72 -10.48 -17.49
N ASP A 624 -24.51 -11.24 -18.57
CA ASP A 624 -23.18 -11.62 -19.06
C ASP A 624 -22.35 -10.41 -19.53
N GLY A 625 -23.02 -9.36 -20.03
CA GLY A 625 -22.39 -8.08 -20.41
C GLY A 625 -22.29 -7.04 -19.28
N GLY A 626 -22.76 -7.38 -18.07
CA GLY A 626 -22.94 -6.43 -16.97
C GLY A 626 -24.10 -5.45 -17.19
N GLY A 627 -24.35 -4.59 -16.20
CA GLY A 627 -25.32 -3.51 -16.31
C GLY A 627 -24.86 -2.45 -17.32
N VAL A 628 -25.77 -1.96 -18.15
CA VAL A 628 -25.47 -1.03 -19.26
C VAL A 628 -25.86 0.41 -18.91
N HIS A 629 -27.06 0.60 -18.38
CA HIS A 629 -27.57 1.91 -17.92
C HIS A 629 -28.28 1.78 -16.56
N GLU A 630 -28.52 2.90 -15.91
CA GLU A 630 -29.21 2.98 -14.61
C GLU A 630 -30.63 3.50 -14.79
N LEU A 631 -31.58 2.93 -14.04
CA LEU A 631 -32.93 3.46 -13.87
C LEU A 631 -33.21 3.64 -12.38
N TYR A 632 -33.92 4.70 -12.03
CA TYR A 632 -34.16 5.08 -10.63
C TYR A 632 -35.58 4.75 -10.16
N GLY A 633 -35.72 4.62 -8.84
CA GLY A 633 -36.98 4.30 -8.17
C GLY A 633 -38.19 5.09 -8.66
N GLY A 634 -39.26 4.37 -8.99
CA GLY A 634 -40.51 4.95 -9.46
C GLY A 634 -40.54 5.34 -10.95
N MET A 635 -39.44 5.22 -11.69
CA MET A 635 -39.48 5.37 -13.16
C MET A 635 -40.38 4.30 -13.80
N VAL A 636 -41.10 4.68 -14.87
CA VAL A 636 -42.03 3.80 -15.58
C VAL A 636 -41.68 3.65 -17.07
N ASP A 637 -41.88 2.45 -17.62
CA ASP A 637 -41.77 2.17 -19.06
C ASP A 637 -42.83 1.13 -19.49
N PHE A 638 -43.14 1.09 -20.78
CA PHE A 638 -43.94 0.02 -21.39
C PHE A 638 -43.11 -1.24 -21.56
N ILE A 639 -43.75 -2.38 -21.42
CA ILE A 639 -43.13 -3.68 -21.71
C ILE A 639 -43.43 -4.06 -23.16
N THR A 640 -42.38 -4.35 -23.92
CA THR A 640 -42.45 -4.81 -25.32
C THR A 640 -42.07 -6.29 -25.49
N GLY A 641 -41.72 -6.96 -24.39
CA GLY A 641 -41.41 -8.38 -24.37
C GLY A 641 -41.11 -8.88 -22.97
N MET A 642 -41.24 -10.19 -22.76
CA MET A 642 -40.86 -10.85 -21.51
C MET A 642 -40.24 -12.20 -21.83
N THR A 643 -39.12 -12.49 -21.18
CA THR A 643 -38.35 -13.71 -21.44
C THR A 643 -37.63 -14.15 -20.18
N GLY A 644 -37.88 -15.40 -19.75
CA GLY A 644 -37.33 -15.88 -18.48
C GLY A 644 -37.64 -14.91 -17.33
N ASN A 645 -36.58 -14.47 -16.65
CA ASN A 645 -36.64 -13.53 -15.54
C ASN A 645 -36.57 -12.05 -15.96
N TYR A 646 -36.68 -11.73 -17.25
CA TYR A 646 -36.48 -10.37 -17.77
C TYR A 646 -37.71 -9.82 -18.49
N ALA A 647 -37.94 -8.53 -18.35
CA ALA A 647 -38.87 -7.75 -19.15
C ALA A 647 -38.08 -6.81 -20.06
N ARG A 648 -38.48 -6.71 -21.33
CA ARG A 648 -37.95 -5.73 -22.27
C ARG A 648 -38.80 -4.49 -22.24
N LEU A 649 -38.16 -3.34 -22.08
CA LEU A 649 -38.78 -2.04 -22.04
C LEU A 649 -39.00 -1.47 -23.46
N SER A 650 -39.78 -0.40 -23.64
CA SER A 650 -39.99 0.20 -24.97
C SER A 650 -38.76 0.90 -25.53
N THR A 651 -37.85 1.27 -24.65
CA THR A 651 -36.51 1.74 -25.00
C THR A 651 -35.59 0.62 -25.51
N GLY A 652 -36.04 -0.64 -25.55
CA GLY A 652 -35.30 -1.79 -26.06
C GLY A 652 -34.42 -2.50 -25.03
N GLN A 653 -34.20 -1.87 -23.88
CA GLN A 653 -33.40 -2.40 -22.78
C GLN A 653 -34.13 -3.48 -21.99
N TYR A 654 -33.40 -4.41 -21.35
CA TYR A 654 -33.95 -5.42 -20.47
C TYR A 654 -33.76 -5.06 -18.99
N VAL A 655 -34.74 -5.40 -18.16
CA VAL A 655 -34.67 -5.33 -16.69
C VAL A 655 -35.08 -6.66 -16.09
N LYS A 656 -34.53 -6.99 -14.91
CA LYS A 656 -35.00 -8.16 -14.14
C LYS A 656 -36.43 -7.90 -13.68
N LYS A 657 -37.33 -8.86 -13.90
CA LYS A 657 -38.73 -8.82 -13.44
C LYS A 657 -38.81 -8.64 -11.92
N SER A 658 -37.86 -9.18 -11.16
CA SER A 658 -37.79 -9.02 -9.70
C SER A 658 -37.42 -7.60 -9.26
N ALA A 659 -36.89 -6.76 -10.14
CA ALA A 659 -36.47 -5.39 -9.85
C ALA A 659 -37.53 -4.33 -10.20
N VAL A 660 -38.67 -4.75 -10.75
CA VAL A 660 -39.77 -3.89 -11.20
C VAL A 660 -41.12 -4.44 -10.77
N LYS A 661 -42.10 -3.56 -10.57
CA LYS A 661 -43.51 -3.93 -10.43
C LYS A 661 -44.16 -3.94 -11.81
N ILE A 662 -44.68 -5.08 -12.25
CA ILE A 662 -45.36 -5.23 -13.54
C ILE A 662 -46.87 -5.14 -13.32
N SER A 663 -47.55 -4.27 -14.08
CA SER A 663 -49.01 -4.06 -14.01
C SER A 663 -49.65 -4.12 -15.39
N SER A 664 -50.90 -4.59 -15.44
CA SER A 664 -51.80 -4.55 -16.61
C SER A 664 -52.72 -3.31 -16.63
N GLU A 665 -52.63 -2.43 -15.62
CA GLU A 665 -53.40 -1.20 -15.52
C GLU A 665 -52.46 0.01 -15.44
N ARG A 666 -52.79 1.05 -16.21
CA ARG A 666 -51.96 2.27 -16.31
C ARG A 666 -52.63 3.44 -15.62
N THR A 667 -52.04 3.90 -14.53
CA THR A 667 -52.42 5.17 -13.87
C THR A 667 -51.58 6.36 -14.33
N GLU A 668 -50.31 6.16 -14.72
CA GLU A 668 -49.35 7.24 -15.03
C GLU A 668 -48.93 7.21 -16.53
N LYS A 669 -49.13 8.32 -17.25
CA LYS A 669 -48.67 8.50 -18.65
C LYS A 669 -47.67 9.66 -18.76
N PRO A 670 -46.35 9.41 -18.68
CA PRO A 670 -45.38 10.49 -18.78
C PRO A 670 -45.45 11.16 -20.16
N ILE A 671 -45.60 12.48 -20.18
CA ILE A 671 -45.57 13.34 -21.37
C ILE A 671 -44.66 14.52 -21.06
N ILE A 672 -43.68 14.77 -21.93
CA ILE A 672 -42.80 15.94 -21.83
C ILE A 672 -43.61 17.19 -22.20
N LYS A 673 -43.84 18.06 -21.22
CA LYS A 673 -44.65 19.28 -21.37
C LYS A 673 -43.84 20.43 -21.95
N SER A 674 -42.63 20.60 -21.43
CA SER A 674 -41.67 21.61 -21.88
C SER A 674 -40.24 21.08 -21.75
N SER A 675 -39.33 21.69 -22.51
CA SER A 675 -37.91 21.39 -22.50
C SER A 675 -37.10 22.65 -22.70
N GLU A 676 -36.07 22.84 -21.89
CA GLU A 676 -35.22 24.03 -21.86
C GLU A 676 -33.76 23.64 -21.73
N TYR A 677 -32.86 24.37 -22.39
CA TYR A 677 -31.42 24.20 -22.25
C TYR A 677 -30.82 25.41 -21.56
N ILE A 678 -30.18 25.20 -20.41
CA ILE A 678 -29.64 26.23 -19.54
C ILE A 678 -28.13 26.07 -19.47
N THR A 679 -27.39 27.15 -19.70
CA THR A 679 -25.93 27.16 -19.55
C THR A 679 -25.52 27.62 -18.16
N GLY A 680 -24.47 27.02 -17.59
CA GLY A 680 -23.92 27.41 -16.29
C GLY A 680 -22.40 27.46 -16.29
N GLU A 681 -21.81 27.83 -15.15
CA GLU A 681 -20.34 27.92 -15.01
C GLU A 681 -19.66 26.54 -14.98
N LYS A 682 -20.27 25.56 -14.32
CA LYS A 682 -19.75 24.18 -14.21
C LYS A 682 -20.54 23.18 -15.04
N TRP A 683 -21.84 23.43 -15.22
CA TRP A 683 -22.79 22.50 -15.83
C TRP A 683 -23.70 23.23 -16.80
N ASP A 684 -23.86 22.66 -17.99
CA ASP A 684 -25.04 22.93 -18.82
C ASP A 684 -26.11 21.88 -18.51
N VAL A 685 -27.37 22.28 -18.53
CA VAL A 685 -28.51 21.45 -18.12
C VAL A 685 -29.59 21.44 -19.19
N LEU A 686 -29.97 20.26 -19.67
CA LEU A 686 -31.23 20.06 -20.39
C LEU A 686 -32.31 19.68 -19.37
N LYS A 687 -33.24 20.60 -19.14
CA LYS A 687 -34.36 20.43 -18.22
C LYS A 687 -35.61 20.03 -18.99
N LEU A 688 -36.26 18.96 -18.53
CA LEU A 688 -37.47 18.41 -19.13
C LEU A 688 -38.57 18.38 -18.07
N ASN A 689 -39.67 19.10 -18.29
CA ASN A 689 -40.81 19.08 -17.38
C ASN A 689 -41.72 17.88 -17.70
N ILE A 690 -41.87 16.97 -16.73
CA ILE A 690 -42.60 15.70 -16.90
C ILE A 690 -43.29 15.34 -15.58
N GLU A 691 -44.64 15.29 -15.57
CA GLU A 691 -45.45 15.01 -14.37
C GLU A 691 -45.24 13.61 -13.77
N ALA A 692 -44.88 12.62 -14.59
CA ALA A 692 -44.54 11.26 -14.17
C ALA A 692 -43.14 10.91 -14.65
N SER A 693 -42.36 10.16 -13.86
CA SER A 693 -40.95 9.88 -14.20
C SER A 693 -40.84 8.76 -15.25
N PRO A 694 -40.42 9.05 -16.49
CA PRO A 694 -40.23 8.01 -17.49
C PRO A 694 -38.88 7.31 -17.28
N ALA A 695 -38.82 6.01 -17.59
CA ALA A 695 -37.55 5.34 -17.76
C ALA A 695 -36.76 6.03 -18.87
N SER A 696 -35.50 6.34 -18.58
CA SER A 696 -34.66 7.15 -19.46
C SER A 696 -33.19 6.76 -19.31
N TYR A 697 -32.41 6.86 -20.38
CA TYR A 697 -30.97 6.65 -20.34
C TYR A 697 -30.25 7.45 -21.44
N ILE A 698 -28.93 7.52 -21.34
CA ILE A 698 -28.07 8.24 -22.28
C ILE A 698 -27.10 7.27 -22.93
N THR A 699 -26.92 7.39 -24.25
CA THR A 699 -25.83 6.76 -24.99
C THR A 699 -24.97 7.85 -25.62
N SER A 700 -23.65 7.72 -25.50
CA SER A 700 -22.71 8.71 -26.04
C SER A 700 -21.46 8.06 -26.62
N ASP A 701 -20.93 8.65 -27.69
CA ASP A 701 -19.59 8.38 -28.23
C ASP A 701 -18.56 9.44 -27.80
N GLY A 702 -18.95 10.36 -26.91
CA GLY A 702 -18.16 11.51 -26.45
C GLY A 702 -18.41 12.81 -27.24
N LYS A 703 -19.04 12.73 -28.42
CA LYS A 703 -19.39 13.90 -29.25
C LYS A 703 -20.89 14.00 -29.48
N ILE A 704 -21.60 12.88 -29.60
CA ILE A 704 -23.04 12.82 -29.78
C ILE A 704 -23.68 12.18 -28.56
N PHE A 705 -24.64 12.87 -27.94
CA PHE A 705 -25.39 12.40 -26.78
C PHE A 705 -26.83 12.14 -27.19
N ASN A 706 -27.25 10.88 -27.15
CA ASN A 706 -28.63 10.49 -27.40
C ASN A 706 -29.31 10.19 -26.06
N ILE A 707 -30.30 11.00 -25.72
CA ILE A 707 -31.11 10.87 -24.50
C ILE A 707 -32.40 10.18 -24.89
N HIS A 708 -32.57 8.93 -24.45
CA HIS A 708 -33.73 8.09 -24.74
C HIS A 708 -34.72 8.19 -23.59
N ILE A 709 -35.98 8.53 -23.87
CA ILE A 709 -37.01 8.79 -22.85
C ILE A 709 -38.27 8.04 -23.20
N SER A 710 -38.79 7.23 -22.28
CA SER A 710 -40.09 6.54 -22.40
C SER A 710 -41.27 7.48 -22.11
N ALA A 711 -41.31 8.60 -22.82
CA ALA A 711 -42.40 9.56 -22.78
C ALA A 711 -42.66 10.12 -24.17
N GLY A 712 -43.93 10.30 -24.54
CA GLY A 712 -44.26 11.17 -25.66
C GLY A 712 -43.96 12.64 -25.31
N SER A 713 -43.97 13.53 -26.30
CA SER A 713 -43.69 14.96 -26.09
C SER A 713 -44.77 15.84 -26.72
N THR A 714 -45.19 16.85 -25.97
CA THR A 714 -45.91 18.03 -26.50
C THR A 714 -45.00 19.27 -26.52
N SER A 715 -43.76 19.14 -26.05
CA SER A 715 -42.78 20.22 -26.00
C SER A 715 -42.29 20.58 -27.40
N LYS A 716 -41.82 21.81 -27.56
CA LYS A 716 -41.00 22.22 -28.71
C LYS A 716 -39.54 21.85 -28.47
N GLN A 717 -38.78 21.72 -29.55
CA GLN A 717 -37.33 21.57 -29.44
C GLN A 717 -36.70 22.77 -28.68
N PRO A 718 -35.81 22.54 -27.71
CA PRO A 718 -35.11 23.60 -27.00
C PRO A 718 -34.30 24.49 -27.94
N VAL A 719 -34.25 25.78 -27.65
CA VAL A 719 -33.33 26.72 -28.29
C VAL A 719 -32.03 26.73 -27.49
N LEU A 720 -30.89 26.62 -28.16
CA LEU A 720 -29.59 26.63 -27.48
C LEU A 720 -29.05 28.08 -27.35
N PRO A 721 -28.62 28.52 -26.14
CA PRO A 721 -28.02 29.84 -25.91
C PRO A 721 -26.64 30.02 -26.57
N ASP A 722 -26.13 31.25 -26.69
CA ASP A 722 -24.86 31.53 -27.39
C ASP A 722 -23.63 30.82 -26.77
N ASN A 723 -23.53 30.81 -25.45
CA ASN A 723 -22.44 30.20 -24.66
C ASN A 723 -22.54 28.67 -24.47
N ARG A 724 -23.46 28.00 -25.19
CA ARG A 724 -23.68 26.54 -25.18
C ARG A 724 -22.44 25.68 -25.45
N LEU A 725 -22.42 24.48 -24.86
CA LEU A 725 -21.49 23.40 -25.23
C LEU A 725 -21.79 22.77 -26.60
N PHE A 726 -23.06 22.58 -26.95
CA PHE A 726 -23.49 21.82 -28.13
C PHE A 726 -23.67 22.69 -29.38
N SER A 727 -23.32 22.17 -30.55
CA SER A 727 -23.53 22.78 -31.87
C SER A 727 -24.96 22.57 -32.40
N SER A 728 -25.64 21.51 -31.97
CA SER A 728 -27.06 21.27 -32.27
C SER A 728 -27.76 20.49 -31.15
N ILE A 729 -29.09 20.62 -31.11
CA ILE A 729 -30.01 19.74 -30.39
C ILE A 729 -31.14 19.39 -31.35
N GLU A 730 -31.41 18.10 -31.53
CA GLU A 730 -32.49 17.60 -32.38
C GLU A 730 -33.46 16.79 -31.53
N MET A 731 -34.77 16.99 -31.72
CA MET A 731 -35.80 16.26 -31.01
C MET A 731 -36.61 15.37 -31.96
N SER A 732 -36.68 14.07 -31.67
CA SER A 732 -37.53 13.10 -32.36
C SER A 732 -38.57 12.54 -31.40
N ALA A 733 -39.83 12.95 -31.56
CA ALA A 733 -40.94 12.54 -30.71
C ALA A 733 -41.86 11.53 -31.43
N LYS A 734 -42.14 10.42 -30.76
CA LYS A 734 -43.16 9.41 -31.13
C LYS A 734 -44.26 9.40 -30.08
N LYS A 735 -45.29 8.59 -30.29
CA LYS A 735 -46.47 8.51 -29.41
C LYS A 735 -46.12 8.28 -27.93
N ASN A 736 -45.11 7.45 -27.65
CA ASN A 736 -44.76 7.00 -26.30
C ASN A 736 -43.26 7.15 -25.96
N THR A 737 -42.44 7.62 -26.90
CA THR A 737 -41.00 7.76 -26.72
C THR A 737 -40.53 9.06 -27.34
N THR A 738 -39.51 9.67 -26.76
CA THR A 738 -38.85 10.87 -27.27
C THR A 738 -37.36 10.68 -27.18
N GLN A 739 -36.63 11.10 -28.22
CA GLN A 739 -35.18 11.15 -28.24
C GLN A 739 -34.71 12.59 -28.43
N TYR A 740 -33.76 13.03 -27.61
CA TYR A 740 -32.96 14.22 -27.86
C TYR A 740 -31.56 13.81 -28.30
N THR A 741 -31.09 14.34 -29.43
CA THR A 741 -29.73 14.13 -29.94
C THR A 741 -28.99 15.45 -29.84
N LEU A 742 -27.93 15.50 -29.02
CA LEU A 742 -27.10 16.69 -28.84
C LEU A 742 -25.72 16.44 -29.45
N SER A 743 -25.27 17.31 -30.34
CA SER A 743 -23.93 17.22 -30.97
C SER A 743 -23.00 18.27 -30.36
N LEU A 744 -21.87 17.84 -29.80
CA LEU A 744 -20.92 18.73 -29.15
C LEU A 744 -20.21 19.60 -30.19
N LYS A 745 -19.85 20.84 -29.86
CA LYS A 745 -18.98 21.65 -30.72
C LYS A 745 -17.63 20.92 -30.89
N GLU A 746 -17.10 20.88 -32.12
CA GLU A 746 -15.85 20.17 -32.44
C GLU A 746 -14.69 20.55 -31.49
N SER A 747 -14.55 21.85 -31.20
CA SER A 747 -13.52 22.42 -30.34
C SER A 747 -13.77 22.25 -28.83
N ARG A 748 -14.82 21.53 -28.42
CA ARG A 748 -15.20 21.35 -27.02
C ARG A 748 -15.11 19.88 -26.61
N ASN A 749 -14.80 19.68 -25.33
CA ASN A 749 -14.86 18.40 -24.62
C ASN A 749 -15.64 18.61 -23.31
N ILE A 750 -16.14 17.53 -22.72
CA ILE A 750 -16.82 17.54 -21.42
C ILE A 750 -16.11 16.61 -20.44
N GLU A 751 -16.24 16.88 -19.14
CA GLU A 751 -15.68 16.02 -18.09
C GLU A 751 -16.64 14.93 -17.64
N GLY A 752 -17.89 14.97 -18.08
CA GLY A 752 -18.86 13.97 -17.75
C GLY A 752 -20.29 14.46 -17.90
N TYR A 753 -21.23 13.57 -17.65
CA TYR A 753 -22.64 13.83 -17.75
C TYR A 753 -23.41 12.93 -16.79
N TYR A 754 -24.60 13.36 -16.39
CA TYR A 754 -25.51 12.48 -15.66
C TYR A 754 -26.96 12.95 -15.82
N MET A 755 -27.88 12.07 -15.46
CA MET A 755 -29.31 12.37 -15.39
C MET A 755 -29.77 12.29 -13.95
N GLU A 756 -30.62 13.22 -13.54
CA GLU A 756 -31.29 13.18 -12.25
C GLU A 756 -32.79 13.40 -12.40
N LYS A 757 -33.53 12.84 -11.46
CA LYS A 757 -34.96 13.06 -11.31
C LYS A 757 -35.18 14.21 -10.35
N THR A 758 -35.95 15.20 -10.79
CA THR A 758 -36.37 16.34 -9.95
C THR A 758 -37.86 16.23 -9.61
N ALA A 759 -38.37 17.12 -8.77
CA ALA A 759 -39.79 17.15 -8.41
C ALA A 759 -40.69 17.41 -9.64
N ASP A 760 -40.19 18.21 -10.59
CA ASP A 760 -40.95 18.69 -11.75
C ASP A 760 -40.56 17.98 -13.06
N GLY A 761 -39.68 16.98 -13.03
CA GLY A 761 -39.31 16.19 -14.21
C GLY A 761 -37.90 15.58 -14.17
N LEU A 762 -37.15 15.75 -15.27
CA LEU A 762 -35.81 15.21 -15.47
C LEU A 762 -34.83 16.33 -15.83
N GLU A 763 -33.63 16.26 -15.26
CA GLU A 763 -32.51 17.15 -15.61
C GLU A 763 -31.32 16.33 -16.09
N ILE A 764 -30.75 16.72 -17.22
CA ILE A 764 -29.55 16.10 -17.80
C ILE A 764 -28.44 17.13 -17.75
N HIS A 765 -27.40 16.80 -16.99
CA HIS A 765 -26.27 17.67 -16.69
C HIS A 765 -25.06 17.29 -17.53
N PHE A 766 -24.36 18.29 -18.09
CA PHE A 766 -23.13 18.13 -18.86
C PHE A 766 -22.02 18.99 -18.26
N LYS A 767 -20.94 18.35 -17.80
CA LYS A 767 -19.84 18.98 -17.05
C LYS A 767 -18.89 19.68 -18.00
N HIS A 768 -18.61 20.94 -17.73
CA HIS A 768 -17.61 21.69 -18.49
C HIS A 768 -16.20 21.15 -18.26
N ARG A 769 -15.31 21.37 -19.24
CA ARG A 769 -13.88 21.11 -19.13
C ARG A 769 -13.29 21.87 -17.94
N ILE A 770 -12.45 21.21 -17.16
CA ILE A 770 -11.73 21.81 -16.03
C ILE A 770 -10.27 21.96 -16.43
N TYR A 771 -9.66 23.07 -16.02
CA TYR A 771 -8.27 23.38 -16.35
C TYR A 771 -7.43 23.58 -15.09
N ALA A 772 -6.18 23.14 -15.17
CA ALA A 772 -5.17 23.40 -14.17
C ALA A 772 -4.85 24.90 -14.09
N LYS A 773 -4.43 25.37 -12.92
CA LYS A 773 -3.92 26.72 -12.72
C LYS A 773 -2.42 26.77 -12.98
N GLU A 774 -1.91 27.96 -13.29
CA GLU A 774 -0.47 28.20 -13.35
C GLU A 774 0.15 28.25 -11.93
N GLY A 775 1.43 27.89 -11.81
CA GLY A 775 2.21 27.98 -10.57
C GLY A 775 2.45 26.65 -9.85
N GLU A 776 2.93 26.72 -8.60
CA GLU A 776 3.40 25.56 -7.82
C GLU A 776 2.27 24.60 -7.38
N LYS A 777 1.01 25.05 -7.38
CA LYS A 777 -0.16 24.25 -7.00
C LYS A 777 -1.18 24.16 -8.14
N PRO A 778 -0.82 23.51 -9.26
CA PRO A 778 -1.60 23.54 -10.48
C PRO A 778 -2.99 22.90 -10.34
N LEU A 779 -3.19 22.01 -9.38
CA LEU A 779 -4.47 21.33 -9.14
C LEU A 779 -5.39 22.07 -8.14
N SER A 780 -5.05 23.31 -7.77
CA SER A 780 -5.82 24.10 -6.81
C SER A 780 -7.27 24.35 -7.24
N GLY A 781 -8.21 23.71 -6.54
CA GLY A 781 -9.65 23.77 -6.83
C GLY A 781 -10.20 22.55 -7.57
N ILE A 782 -9.34 21.58 -7.90
CA ILE A 782 -9.72 20.30 -8.50
C ILE A 782 -9.90 19.26 -7.40
N THR A 783 -11.01 18.55 -7.42
CA THR A 783 -11.29 17.43 -6.50
C THR A 783 -11.04 16.10 -7.18
N ILE A 784 -10.17 15.25 -6.64
CA ILE A 784 -9.86 13.93 -7.20
C ILE A 784 -10.25 12.88 -6.18
N MET A 785 -11.00 11.86 -6.60
CA MET A 785 -11.29 10.70 -5.79
C MET A 785 -10.34 9.56 -6.14
N VAL A 786 -9.61 9.06 -5.15
CA VAL A 786 -8.73 7.90 -5.25
C VAL A 786 -9.39 6.72 -4.54
N ASP A 787 -9.60 5.63 -5.26
CA ASP A 787 -10.21 4.40 -4.77
C ASP A 787 -9.13 3.32 -4.63
N PRO A 788 -8.71 2.96 -3.40
CA PRO A 788 -7.82 1.83 -3.21
C PRO A 788 -8.58 0.53 -3.49
N GLY A 789 -8.26 -0.16 -4.58
CA GLY A 789 -8.87 -1.42 -4.98
C GLY A 789 -8.84 -2.46 -3.86
N HIS A 790 -9.80 -3.38 -3.86
CA HIS A 790 -9.93 -4.44 -2.85
C HIS A 790 -10.03 -3.93 -1.39
N GLY A 791 -9.96 -4.80 -0.39
CA GLY A 791 -10.05 -4.47 1.04
C GLY A 791 -10.87 -5.48 1.84
N GLY A 792 -10.56 -5.61 3.13
CA GLY A 792 -11.20 -6.55 4.03
C GLY A 792 -10.95 -8.00 3.61
N SER A 793 -12.01 -8.75 3.37
CA SER A 793 -11.95 -10.15 2.89
C SER A 793 -11.55 -10.27 1.42
N GLU A 794 -11.72 -9.21 0.62
CA GLU A 794 -11.28 -9.18 -0.77
C GLU A 794 -9.78 -8.87 -0.80
N THR A 795 -8.94 -9.88 -0.90
CA THR A 795 -7.47 -9.72 -0.88
C THR A 795 -6.89 -9.16 -2.18
N GLY A 796 -7.63 -9.33 -3.28
CA GLY A 796 -7.10 -9.18 -4.63
C GLY A 796 -6.08 -10.27 -4.95
N ALA A 797 -5.14 -9.97 -5.84
CA ALA A 797 -4.08 -10.88 -6.24
C ALA A 797 -3.12 -11.22 -5.09
N ILE A 798 -2.67 -12.48 -5.08
CA ILE A 798 -1.70 -12.99 -4.11
C ILE A 798 -0.32 -13.12 -4.75
N GLY A 799 0.65 -12.45 -4.14
CA GLY A 799 2.05 -12.47 -4.52
C GLY A 799 2.89 -13.48 -3.75
N PRO A 800 4.21 -13.49 -3.99
CA PRO A 800 5.21 -14.29 -3.28
C PRO A 800 5.13 -14.30 -1.75
N LEU A 801 4.69 -13.20 -1.11
CA LEU A 801 4.54 -13.09 0.35
C LEU A 801 3.17 -13.50 0.88
N GLY A 802 2.29 -14.06 0.05
CA GLY A 802 0.98 -14.53 0.50
C GLY A 802 0.09 -13.39 0.96
N LEU A 803 -0.52 -13.54 2.15
CA LEU A 803 -1.42 -12.55 2.75
C LEU A 803 -0.70 -11.44 3.53
N ASP A 804 0.61 -11.54 3.73
CA ASP A 804 1.37 -10.52 4.48
C ASP A 804 1.43 -9.20 3.71
N TYR A 805 1.37 -9.26 2.38
CA TYR A 805 1.32 -8.08 1.52
C TYR A 805 0.59 -8.41 0.21
N ALA A 806 -0.73 -8.56 0.33
CA ALA A 806 -1.60 -8.84 -0.79
C ALA A 806 -1.89 -7.56 -1.60
N GLU A 807 -2.54 -7.70 -2.75
CA GLU A 807 -2.87 -6.56 -3.62
C GLU A 807 -3.65 -5.46 -2.87
N LYS A 808 -4.57 -5.82 -1.96
CA LYS A 808 -5.32 -4.84 -1.16
C LYS A 808 -4.45 -3.89 -0.32
N ASP A 809 -3.29 -4.39 0.14
CA ASP A 809 -2.34 -3.65 0.97
C ASP A 809 -1.52 -2.72 0.08
N MET A 810 -0.98 -3.26 -1.02
CA MET A 810 -0.28 -2.50 -2.06
C MET A 810 -1.13 -1.35 -2.62
N ASN A 811 -2.40 -1.62 -2.92
CA ASN A 811 -3.32 -0.62 -3.46
C ASN A 811 -3.62 0.48 -2.44
N LEU A 812 -3.74 0.15 -1.14
CA LEU A 812 -3.94 1.13 -0.08
C LEU A 812 -2.71 2.04 0.09
N ASP A 813 -1.52 1.45 0.15
CA ASP A 813 -0.27 2.20 0.31
C ASP A 813 0.01 3.11 -0.89
N ASN A 814 -0.15 2.60 -2.12
CA ASN A 814 -0.05 3.40 -3.34
C ASN A 814 -1.07 4.54 -3.35
N SER A 815 -2.30 4.30 -2.90
CA SER A 815 -3.34 5.34 -2.87
C SER A 815 -3.01 6.47 -1.89
N PHE A 816 -2.39 6.17 -0.74
CA PHE A 816 -1.92 7.20 0.18
C PHE A 816 -0.76 8.02 -0.38
N LYS A 817 0.19 7.35 -1.06
CA LYS A 817 1.29 8.03 -1.76
C LYS A 817 0.77 8.96 -2.87
N LEU A 818 -0.18 8.48 -3.69
CA LEU A 818 -0.82 9.31 -4.71
C LEU A 818 -1.59 10.48 -4.09
N LYS A 819 -2.31 10.25 -2.99
CA LYS A 819 -2.98 11.33 -2.25
C LYS A 819 -2.00 12.42 -1.84
N ALA A 820 -0.86 12.06 -1.25
CA ALA A 820 0.15 13.02 -0.81
C ALA A 820 0.71 13.84 -1.99
N GLU A 821 1.03 13.19 -3.11
CA GLU A 821 1.51 13.85 -4.32
C GLU A 821 0.47 14.82 -4.89
N LEU A 822 -0.79 14.40 -5.01
CA LEU A 822 -1.88 15.25 -5.51
C LEU A 822 -2.19 16.44 -4.59
N GLU A 823 -2.17 16.24 -3.28
CA GLU A 823 -2.37 17.32 -2.29
C GLU A 823 -1.22 18.32 -2.30
N SER A 824 0.02 17.86 -2.52
CA SER A 824 1.19 18.74 -2.67
C SER A 824 1.02 19.70 -3.87
N LEU A 825 0.38 19.21 -4.93
CA LEU A 825 0.02 19.95 -6.15
C LEU A 825 -1.28 20.78 -6.00
N GLY A 826 -1.90 20.79 -4.82
CA GLY A 826 -3.07 21.61 -4.48
C GLY A 826 -4.44 20.97 -4.69
N ALA A 827 -4.52 19.70 -5.10
CA ALA A 827 -5.79 19.01 -5.27
C ALA A 827 -6.47 18.76 -3.91
N LYS A 828 -7.81 18.73 -3.91
CA LYS A 828 -8.58 18.13 -2.81
C LYS A 828 -8.73 16.63 -3.10
N VAL A 829 -8.14 15.77 -2.27
CA VAL A 829 -8.22 14.33 -2.47
C VAL A 829 -9.27 13.70 -1.55
N LEU A 830 -10.16 12.92 -2.14
CA LEU A 830 -11.12 12.06 -1.43
C LEU A 830 -10.68 10.61 -1.59
N MET A 831 -10.89 9.78 -0.57
CA MET A 831 -10.62 8.35 -0.65
C MET A 831 -11.88 7.55 -0.33
N THR A 832 -12.12 6.45 -1.06
CA THR A 832 -13.24 5.55 -0.79
C THR A 832 -13.03 4.73 0.48
N ARG A 833 -11.77 4.45 0.83
CA ARG A 833 -11.34 3.88 2.12
C ARG A 833 -9.95 4.39 2.51
N THR A 834 -9.67 4.43 3.81
CA THR A 834 -8.35 4.81 4.38
C THR A 834 -7.76 3.73 5.29
N THR A 835 -8.45 2.59 5.43
CA THR A 835 -8.05 1.44 6.22
C THR A 835 -8.40 0.15 5.48
N ASP A 836 -7.93 -0.98 5.98
CA ASP A 836 -8.33 -2.29 5.46
C ASP A 836 -9.73 -2.67 5.97
N ILE A 837 -10.74 -2.49 5.13
CA ILE A 837 -12.16 -2.73 5.43
C ILE A 837 -12.87 -3.34 4.22
N ASP A 838 -13.93 -4.10 4.48
CA ASP A 838 -14.87 -4.52 3.45
C ASP A 838 -15.61 -3.28 2.91
N LEU A 839 -15.53 -3.07 1.60
CA LEU A 839 -16.24 -1.99 0.93
C LEU A 839 -16.79 -2.48 -0.41
N SER A 840 -18.13 -2.50 -0.51
CA SER A 840 -18.81 -3.02 -1.69
C SER A 840 -18.56 -2.14 -2.91
N LEU A 841 -18.63 -2.75 -4.10
CA LEU A 841 -18.52 -2.01 -5.36
C LEU A 841 -19.60 -0.91 -5.48
N ASN A 842 -20.79 -1.15 -4.92
CA ASN A 842 -21.88 -0.19 -4.88
C ASN A 842 -21.53 1.04 -4.03
N ASP A 843 -20.94 0.84 -2.85
CA ASP A 843 -20.58 1.93 -1.95
C ASP A 843 -19.46 2.81 -2.53
N ARG A 844 -18.50 2.21 -3.25
CA ARG A 844 -17.43 2.95 -3.97
C ARG A 844 -18.02 3.87 -5.03
N LEU A 845 -18.92 3.34 -5.86
CA LEU A 845 -19.57 4.10 -6.92
C LEU A 845 -20.51 5.18 -6.34
N ALA A 846 -21.24 4.86 -5.28
CA ALA A 846 -22.09 5.81 -4.56
C ALA A 846 -21.29 6.95 -3.93
N ALA A 847 -20.12 6.67 -3.34
CA ALA A 847 -19.22 7.69 -2.82
C ALA A 847 -18.79 8.67 -3.92
N SER A 848 -18.38 8.15 -5.09
CA SER A 848 -18.06 8.96 -6.26
C SER A 848 -19.26 9.79 -6.73
N LYS A 849 -20.46 9.18 -6.80
CA LYS A 849 -21.69 9.88 -7.22
C LYS A 849 -22.06 11.01 -6.27
N ASN A 850 -21.95 10.81 -4.97
CA ASN A 850 -22.29 11.82 -3.97
C ASN A 850 -21.27 12.96 -3.94
N ALA A 851 -19.99 12.66 -4.17
CA ALA A 851 -18.94 13.67 -4.19
C ALA A 851 -18.84 14.44 -5.50
N MET A 852 -19.26 13.84 -6.62
CA MET A 852 -19.13 14.39 -7.98
C MET A 852 -17.72 14.95 -8.25
N PRO A 853 -16.65 14.15 -8.05
CA PRO A 853 -15.28 14.64 -8.20
C PRO A 853 -15.01 15.09 -9.64
N ASP A 854 -13.90 15.77 -9.84
CA ASP A 854 -13.40 16.20 -11.13
C ASP A 854 -12.58 15.10 -11.83
N MET A 855 -12.14 14.08 -11.08
CA MET A 855 -11.62 12.82 -11.60
C MET A 855 -11.83 11.69 -10.58
N PHE A 856 -12.06 10.47 -11.04
CA PHE A 856 -12.06 9.25 -10.22
C PHE A 856 -10.99 8.27 -10.73
N ILE A 857 -10.13 7.80 -9.84
CA ILE A 857 -9.06 6.85 -10.16
C ILE A 857 -9.14 5.68 -9.18
N SER A 858 -9.27 4.46 -9.70
CA SER A 858 -9.19 3.24 -8.90
C SER A 858 -7.83 2.56 -9.09
N ILE A 859 -7.10 2.35 -8.00
CA ILE A 859 -5.75 1.77 -7.99
C ILE A 859 -5.85 0.26 -7.81
N HIS A 860 -5.37 -0.50 -8.80
CA HIS A 860 -5.29 -1.97 -8.78
C HIS A 860 -3.90 -2.45 -9.23
N SER A 861 -3.60 -3.72 -8.98
CA SER A 861 -2.44 -4.41 -9.53
C SER A 861 -2.84 -5.80 -10.03
N ASN A 862 -2.32 -6.19 -11.19
CA ASN A 862 -2.92 -7.21 -12.01
C ASN A 862 -2.52 -8.63 -11.59
N SER A 863 -3.21 -9.60 -12.19
CA SER A 863 -2.90 -11.02 -12.14
C SER A 863 -3.17 -11.68 -13.50
N MET A 864 -2.88 -12.96 -13.61
CA MET A 864 -3.23 -13.79 -14.77
C MET A 864 -3.90 -15.08 -14.30
N PRO A 865 -4.67 -15.77 -15.16
CA PRO A 865 -5.21 -17.08 -14.83
C PRO A 865 -4.12 -18.06 -14.37
N ASP A 866 -4.43 -18.94 -13.43
CA ASP A 866 -3.46 -19.86 -12.83
C ASP A 866 -2.82 -20.85 -13.81
N ASN A 867 -3.36 -20.99 -15.03
CA ASN A 867 -2.89 -21.94 -16.03
C ASN A 867 -1.91 -21.34 -17.05
N VAL A 868 -1.38 -20.15 -16.82
CA VAL A 868 -0.33 -19.53 -17.65
C VAL A 868 0.91 -19.21 -16.82
N ASP A 869 2.05 -19.03 -17.48
CA ASP A 869 3.27 -18.61 -16.80
C ASP A 869 3.21 -17.11 -16.51
N ILE A 870 2.87 -16.76 -15.26
CA ILE A 870 2.67 -15.37 -14.86
C ILE A 870 4.00 -14.59 -14.82
N SER A 871 5.15 -15.29 -14.73
CA SER A 871 6.48 -14.65 -14.72
C SER A 871 6.82 -13.92 -16.03
N GLU A 872 6.09 -14.21 -17.11
CA GLU A 872 6.24 -13.57 -18.42
C GLU A 872 5.41 -12.29 -18.60
N TYR A 873 4.65 -11.88 -17.57
CA TYR A 873 3.73 -10.74 -17.63
C TYR A 873 4.23 -9.60 -16.73
N PHE A 874 4.39 -8.43 -17.34
CA PHE A 874 4.89 -7.20 -16.73
C PHE A 874 4.30 -5.98 -17.42
N GLY A 875 4.35 -4.83 -16.75
CA GLY A 875 3.97 -3.53 -17.30
C GLY A 875 2.75 -2.86 -16.65
N PHE A 876 2.29 -1.79 -17.30
CA PHE A 876 1.22 -0.91 -16.83
C PHE A 876 0.09 -0.82 -17.86
N SER A 877 -1.16 -0.75 -17.40
CA SER A 877 -2.35 -0.58 -18.24
C SER A 877 -3.40 0.29 -17.57
N THR A 878 -4.24 0.92 -18.39
CA THR A 878 -5.37 1.71 -17.92
C THR A 878 -6.68 1.17 -18.50
N TYR A 879 -7.74 1.29 -17.73
CA TYR A 879 -9.07 0.77 -18.04
C TYR A 879 -10.09 1.88 -17.84
N TYR A 880 -10.96 2.08 -18.82
CA TYR A 880 -12.03 3.07 -18.77
C TYR A 880 -13.31 2.53 -19.42
N ARG A 881 -14.43 3.21 -19.21
CA ARG A 881 -15.71 2.86 -19.85
C ARG A 881 -16.20 3.98 -20.77
N GLU A 882 -16.20 5.20 -20.26
CA GLU A 882 -16.78 6.36 -20.95
C GLU A 882 -15.76 7.08 -21.84
N ALA A 883 -16.21 7.58 -22.99
CA ALA A 883 -15.36 8.23 -23.97
C ALA A 883 -14.59 9.43 -23.42
N HIS A 884 -15.17 10.20 -22.48
CA HIS A 884 -14.50 11.35 -21.85
C HIS A 884 -13.33 10.95 -20.93
N ALA A 885 -13.20 9.68 -20.54
CA ALA A 885 -12.05 9.16 -19.79
C ALA A 885 -10.92 8.62 -20.69
N ARG A 886 -11.13 8.54 -22.00
CA ARG A 886 -10.14 7.98 -22.95
C ARG A 886 -8.84 8.78 -22.93
N PHE A 887 -8.93 10.10 -23.03
CA PHE A 887 -7.76 10.97 -23.15
C PHE A 887 -6.83 10.89 -21.93
N ILE A 888 -7.38 10.95 -20.71
CA ILE A 888 -6.57 10.75 -19.49
C ILE A 888 -5.98 9.34 -19.44
N SER A 889 -6.70 8.33 -19.92
CA SER A 889 -6.22 6.93 -19.92
C SER A 889 -5.03 6.74 -20.87
N GLU A 890 -5.04 7.41 -22.03
CA GLU A 890 -3.94 7.41 -23.00
C GLU A 890 -2.74 8.22 -22.47
N GLU A 891 -2.95 9.46 -22.04
CA GLU A 891 -1.89 10.32 -21.49
C GLU A 891 -1.19 9.67 -20.29
N MET A 892 -1.95 9.08 -19.36
CA MET A 892 -1.39 8.41 -18.19
C MET A 892 -0.58 7.17 -18.58
N LEU A 893 -1.10 6.33 -19.47
CA LEU A 893 -0.40 5.14 -19.94
C LEU A 893 0.94 5.53 -20.60
N ASP A 894 0.91 6.47 -21.53
CA ASP A 894 2.09 6.88 -22.29
C ASP A 894 3.13 7.55 -21.40
N TYR A 895 2.70 8.45 -20.49
CA TYR A 895 3.59 9.16 -19.59
C TYR A 895 4.25 8.23 -18.56
N VAL A 896 3.46 7.34 -17.93
CA VAL A 896 3.98 6.38 -16.94
C VAL A 896 4.94 5.39 -17.59
N THR A 897 4.57 4.81 -18.74
CA THR A 897 5.39 3.79 -19.40
C THR A 897 6.70 4.37 -19.94
N THR A 898 6.67 5.58 -20.49
CA THR A 898 7.88 6.26 -20.97
C THR A 898 8.79 6.69 -19.83
N THR A 899 8.25 7.35 -18.79
CA THR A 899 9.05 7.92 -17.69
C THR A 899 9.71 6.85 -16.84
N LEU A 900 9.00 5.73 -16.60
CA LEU A 900 9.48 4.65 -15.73
C LEU A 900 10.04 3.45 -16.52
N ASN A 901 10.13 3.57 -17.85
CA ASN A 901 10.57 2.48 -18.75
C ASN A 901 9.80 1.17 -18.49
N ARG A 902 8.48 1.27 -18.30
CA ARG A 902 7.60 0.11 -18.07
C ARG A 902 6.98 -0.35 -19.37
N LYS A 903 6.69 -1.66 -19.47
CA LYS A 903 6.00 -2.21 -20.65
C LYS A 903 4.59 -1.62 -20.78
N ASN A 904 4.30 -1.07 -21.94
CA ASN A 904 2.97 -0.59 -22.29
C ASN A 904 2.03 -1.78 -22.57
N ARG A 905 0.96 -1.91 -21.78
CA ARG A 905 -0.06 -2.96 -21.93
C ARG A 905 -1.38 -2.46 -22.53
N GLY A 906 -1.39 -1.23 -23.03
CA GLY A 906 -2.53 -0.63 -23.71
C GLY A 906 -3.59 -0.06 -22.78
N ILE A 907 -4.48 0.71 -23.40
CA ILE A 907 -5.74 1.18 -22.81
C ILE A 907 -6.86 0.19 -23.14
N HIS A 908 -7.82 0.01 -22.23
CA HIS A 908 -8.88 -0.98 -22.40
C HIS A 908 -10.26 -0.42 -22.06
N VAL A 909 -11.21 -0.59 -22.99
CA VAL A 909 -12.62 -0.30 -22.71
C VAL A 909 -13.24 -1.48 -21.97
N LYS A 910 -13.61 -1.30 -20.70
CA LYS A 910 -14.20 -2.35 -19.85
C LYS A 910 -15.37 -1.83 -19.02
N ASN A 911 -16.35 -2.71 -18.78
CA ASN A 911 -17.52 -2.42 -17.94
C ASN A 911 -17.29 -2.77 -16.46
N PHE A 912 -16.11 -2.43 -15.93
CA PHE A 912 -15.80 -2.62 -14.50
C PHE A 912 -16.67 -1.69 -13.65
N TYR A 913 -17.11 -2.19 -12.49
CA TYR A 913 -18.15 -1.53 -11.70
C TYR A 913 -17.73 -0.14 -11.22
N VAL A 914 -16.51 0.00 -10.70
CA VAL A 914 -15.99 1.24 -10.09
C VAL A 914 -15.81 2.40 -11.08
N ILE A 915 -15.66 2.11 -12.38
CA ILE A 915 -15.48 3.11 -13.45
C ILE A 915 -16.76 3.34 -14.27
N ARG A 916 -17.93 2.98 -13.74
CA ARG A 916 -19.22 3.24 -14.39
C ARG A 916 -19.69 4.68 -14.25
N GLY A 917 -19.08 5.48 -13.38
CA GLY A 917 -19.46 6.86 -13.12
C GLY A 917 -19.33 7.74 -14.37
N THR A 918 -20.47 8.16 -14.94
CA THR A 918 -20.50 9.00 -16.14
C THR A 918 -20.28 10.48 -15.85
N TRP A 919 -20.44 10.91 -14.59
CA TRP A 919 -20.38 12.31 -14.16
C TRP A 919 -18.97 12.92 -14.07
N THR A 920 -17.94 12.09 -14.24
CA THR A 920 -16.52 12.45 -14.14
C THR A 920 -15.69 11.51 -15.01
N PRO A 921 -14.47 11.86 -15.45
CA PRO A 921 -13.56 10.88 -16.02
C PRO A 921 -13.22 9.86 -14.93
N SER A 922 -13.51 8.60 -15.22
CA SER A 922 -13.32 7.49 -14.29
C SER A 922 -12.43 6.44 -14.96
N LEU A 923 -11.30 6.13 -14.34
CA LEU A 923 -10.37 5.11 -14.81
C LEU A 923 -9.90 4.20 -13.68
N LEU A 924 -9.54 2.98 -14.05
CA LEU A 924 -8.87 2.01 -13.20
C LEU A 924 -7.49 1.79 -13.80
N ILE A 925 -6.48 1.74 -12.94
CA ILE A 925 -5.11 1.46 -13.35
C ILE A 925 -4.66 0.12 -12.80
N GLU A 926 -3.87 -0.59 -13.59
CA GLU A 926 -3.19 -1.80 -13.17
C GLU A 926 -1.69 -1.50 -13.14
N CYS A 927 -1.16 -1.36 -11.92
CA CYS A 927 0.20 -0.86 -11.69
C CYS A 927 1.30 -1.84 -12.12
N GLY A 928 1.02 -3.14 -12.09
CA GLY A 928 1.97 -4.23 -12.34
C GLY A 928 1.30 -5.60 -12.25
N PHE A 929 2.06 -6.69 -12.11
CA PHE A 929 1.51 -8.05 -11.94
C PHE A 929 1.97 -8.68 -10.61
N VAL A 930 1.08 -8.74 -9.63
CA VAL A 930 1.40 -9.15 -8.24
C VAL A 930 2.01 -10.55 -8.14
N PRO A 931 1.55 -11.59 -8.87
CA PRO A 931 2.15 -12.92 -8.71
C PRO A 931 3.52 -13.08 -9.38
N ASN A 932 3.90 -12.17 -10.29
CA ASN A 932 5.19 -12.22 -10.96
C ASN A 932 6.30 -11.83 -9.96
N PRO A 933 7.36 -12.64 -9.79
CA PRO A 933 8.36 -12.41 -8.75
C PRO A 933 9.17 -11.13 -8.90
N VAL A 934 9.44 -10.68 -10.14
CA VAL A 934 10.21 -9.46 -10.43
C VAL A 934 9.33 -8.23 -10.34
N GLU A 935 8.11 -8.30 -10.87
CA GLU A 935 7.12 -7.23 -10.71
C GLU A 935 6.71 -7.05 -9.25
N PHE A 936 6.56 -8.14 -8.48
CA PHE A 936 6.26 -8.06 -7.06
C PHE A 936 7.37 -7.33 -6.31
N GLU A 937 8.64 -7.67 -6.54
CA GLU A 937 9.78 -6.95 -5.93
C GLU A 937 9.73 -5.43 -6.23
N TRP A 938 9.37 -5.08 -7.47
CA TRP A 938 9.22 -3.67 -7.86
C TRP A 938 7.98 -3.02 -7.23
N LEU A 939 6.86 -3.74 -7.16
CA LEU A 939 5.61 -3.28 -6.58
C LEU A 939 5.68 -3.17 -5.05
N THR A 940 6.61 -3.85 -4.40
CA THR A 940 6.86 -3.75 -2.95
C THR A 940 8.00 -2.81 -2.57
N ASP A 941 8.82 -2.34 -3.51
CA ASP A 941 9.85 -1.33 -3.24
C ASP A 941 9.20 0.06 -3.04
N GLU A 942 9.38 0.60 -1.84
CA GLU A 942 8.79 1.89 -1.42
C GLU A 942 9.19 3.06 -2.33
N ARG A 943 10.42 3.06 -2.87
CA ARG A 943 10.92 4.13 -3.76
C ARG A 943 10.29 4.01 -5.15
N GLU A 944 10.14 2.80 -5.65
CA GLU A 944 9.50 2.56 -6.94
C GLU A 944 7.99 2.87 -6.88
N GLN A 945 7.32 2.53 -5.78
CA GLN A 945 5.95 2.98 -5.51
C GLN A 945 5.83 4.51 -5.48
N GLN A 946 6.74 5.21 -4.78
CA GLN A 946 6.74 6.68 -4.74
C GLN A 946 6.95 7.30 -6.12
N LYS A 947 7.92 6.79 -6.91
CA LYS A 947 8.15 7.23 -8.29
C LYS A 947 6.92 7.01 -9.16
N LEU A 948 6.25 5.85 -9.03
CA LEU A 948 5.03 5.56 -9.78
C LEU A 948 3.92 6.55 -9.46
N MET A 949 3.64 6.77 -8.17
CA MET A 949 2.55 7.66 -7.75
C MET A 949 2.81 9.12 -8.11
N LYS A 950 4.07 9.58 -8.00
CA LYS A 950 4.47 10.91 -8.50
C LYS A 950 4.25 11.05 -10.00
N THR A 951 4.67 10.05 -10.78
CA THR A 951 4.50 10.05 -12.24
C THR A 951 3.02 10.05 -12.64
N ILE A 952 2.17 9.34 -11.90
CA ILE A 952 0.71 9.37 -12.08
C ILE A 952 0.17 10.77 -11.77
N ALA A 953 0.57 11.39 -10.66
CA ALA A 953 0.14 12.76 -10.31
C ALA A 953 0.53 13.78 -11.39
N GLU A 954 1.75 13.68 -11.93
CA GLU A 954 2.22 14.52 -13.04
C GLU A 954 1.39 14.31 -14.32
N SER A 955 1.02 13.07 -14.66
CA SER A 955 0.14 12.79 -15.81
C SER A 955 -1.24 13.44 -15.66
N ILE A 956 -1.76 13.52 -14.43
CA ILE A 956 -3.04 14.18 -14.13
C ILE A 956 -2.91 15.70 -14.31
N VAL A 957 -1.79 16.31 -13.89
CA VAL A 957 -1.51 17.73 -14.17
C VAL A 957 -1.46 17.98 -15.68
N ARG A 958 -0.78 17.11 -16.43
CA ARG A 958 -0.69 17.21 -17.89
C ARG A 958 -2.06 17.12 -18.56
N TYR A 959 -2.94 16.25 -18.07
CA TYR A 959 -4.32 16.16 -18.57
C TYR A 959 -5.10 17.45 -18.33
N PHE A 960 -5.05 18.03 -17.12
CA PHE A 960 -5.79 19.26 -16.82
C PHE A 960 -5.14 20.51 -17.43
N SER A 961 -3.90 20.43 -17.90
CA SER A 961 -3.23 21.55 -18.59
C SER A 961 -3.56 21.64 -20.08
N GLN A 962 -4.30 20.67 -20.63
CA GLN A 962 -4.63 20.56 -22.06
C GLN A 962 -6.11 20.84 -22.36
#